data_AF-L0NE35-F1
#
_entry.id   AF-L0NE35-F1
#
_cell.length_a   1.000
_cell.length_b   1.000
_cell.length_c   1.000
_cell.angle_alpha   90.00
_cell.angle_beta   90.00
_cell.angle_gamma   90.00
#
_symmetry.space_group_name_H-M   'P 1'
#
loop_
_entity.id
_entity.type
_entity.pdbx_description
1 polymer ?
#
loop_
_entity_poly.entity_id
_entity_poly.type
_entity_poly.pdbx_seq_one_letter_code
_entity_poly.pdbx_strand_id
1 'polypeptide(L)'
;MLFEGVTTPLSATSHYIRPQRLWTNDAKIFVFDPAHLTDLIDVWNLRSEPNPLIPVPMGWLPDLLPEIHRIIADECRPLQGNPNGIMHSAILEFSRGIGDEARRKALQLLQPGLPQSKDGFGTLSVKQWRDRIWDKPGGGMMNPPKRIVLDVEEKRVTLEVKETDSQPSARYEPLRPSFASRFGTSQLRWVNSLRVANYGRADIATIYPYNTFDRSRPRLGFGVLDVMIGTEGWSFGQKYDGVGEHLQFQTQETAILDFLKRSGMEARLSEPGHIAKQILDQLGGLWGTRLIADSETLKLMNDMAGGVRRRENGVEEVQEQFDPRSRPIKDWAGLVKRRKSRFYQALELDHFTKASIVVLGLETQCTNCLNRNWDTVDRLGYSLTCKRCLKLYPFPQGATTTGRLWTYRVAGPFSVQDYAKGAYGAVLALQTISELVSHFRSINFVTAVELGLDGRRIEADYIAFHQADAFDSQYDPNLILGEAKSFGQGDLIEPKDIARLKDLALRFPGSYLAVSVLRNEFTDTEKALLRKLVRWTRKLGVDGGPRNRVLLLTGYELLRQSEPISHTWKELGGRHAEFSDFHHTESIRTIAEASIAIHLGMPSFESERHAAWGKRPRKNPNAFPRIPGQWGRTLHSISGTIAPEAPGEKQN
;
A
#
# COMPACT_ATOMS: atom_id res chain seq x y z
N MET A 1 -14.70 -9.91 -33.08
CA MET A 1 -14.83 -10.31 -34.50
C MET A 1 -13.44 -10.67 -35.01
N LEU A 2 -13.29 -11.81 -35.67
CA LEU A 2 -12.12 -12.15 -36.49
C LEU A 2 -12.63 -12.29 -37.92
N PHE A 3 -11.74 -12.15 -38.91
CA PHE A 3 -12.03 -12.46 -40.31
C PHE A 3 -12.70 -13.83 -40.40
N GLU A 4 -13.82 -13.93 -41.12
CA GLU A 4 -14.59 -15.16 -41.21
C GLU A 4 -13.72 -16.27 -41.86
N GLY A 5 -13.60 -17.43 -41.20
CA GLY A 5 -12.77 -18.54 -41.67
C GLY A 5 -11.25 -18.43 -41.43
N VAL A 6 -10.75 -17.33 -40.86
CA VAL A 6 -9.30 -17.17 -40.60
C VAL A 6 -8.93 -17.69 -39.21
N THR A 7 -8.14 -18.76 -39.19
CA THR A 7 -7.55 -19.30 -37.97
C THR A 7 -6.23 -18.57 -37.70
N THR A 8 -6.21 -17.71 -36.68
CA THR A 8 -4.95 -17.14 -36.19
C THR A 8 -4.35 -18.07 -35.13
N PRO A 9 -3.03 -18.05 -34.89
CA PRO A 9 -2.44 -18.76 -33.75
C PRO A 9 -3.08 -18.42 -32.40
N LEU A 10 -3.77 -17.27 -32.31
CA LEU A 10 -4.48 -16.80 -31.11
C LEU A 10 -5.87 -17.45 -30.93
N SER A 11 -6.51 -17.84 -32.03
CA SER A 11 -7.82 -18.50 -31.99
C SER A 11 -7.76 -19.88 -31.30
N ALA A 12 -6.68 -20.64 -31.50
CA ALA A 12 -6.48 -21.94 -30.86
C ALA A 12 -6.31 -21.83 -29.33
N THR A 13 -5.78 -20.71 -28.82
CA THR A 13 -5.53 -20.51 -27.38
C THR A 13 -6.73 -19.97 -26.60
N SER A 14 -7.86 -19.69 -27.25
CA SER A 14 -9.05 -19.08 -26.61
C SER A 14 -10.26 -20.01 -26.52
N HIS A 15 -10.12 -21.27 -26.95
CA HIS A 15 -11.21 -22.25 -26.90
C HIS A 15 -11.61 -22.58 -25.45
N TYR A 16 -12.90 -22.42 -25.11
CA TYR A 16 -13.46 -22.50 -23.74
C TYR A 16 -12.96 -21.49 -22.71
N ILE A 17 -12.17 -20.48 -23.13
CA ILE A 17 -11.66 -19.44 -22.25
C ILE A 17 -12.39 -18.13 -22.56
N ARG A 18 -12.95 -17.48 -21.55
CA ARG A 18 -13.59 -16.16 -21.73
C ARG A 18 -12.59 -15.06 -21.39
N PRO A 19 -12.12 -14.26 -22.38
CA PRO A 19 -11.31 -13.10 -22.09
C PRO A 19 -12.15 -12.01 -21.43
N GLN A 20 -11.73 -11.50 -20.29
CA GLN A 20 -12.34 -10.30 -19.71
C GLN A 20 -11.86 -9.05 -20.45
N ARG A 21 -12.81 -8.26 -20.92
CA ARG A 21 -12.56 -7.02 -21.65
C ARG A 21 -13.39 -5.88 -21.06
N LEU A 22 -12.78 -4.72 -20.97
CA LEU A 22 -13.43 -3.47 -20.60
C LEU A 22 -13.99 -2.79 -21.84
N TRP A 23 -14.94 -1.88 -21.65
CA TRP A 23 -15.51 -1.06 -22.72
C TRP A 23 -14.43 -0.20 -23.42
N THR A 24 -13.30 0.10 -22.78
CA THR A 24 -12.19 0.84 -23.37
C THR A 24 -11.31 0.01 -24.31
N ASN A 25 -11.56 -1.29 -24.44
CA ASN A 25 -10.70 -2.21 -25.16
C ASN A 25 -11.16 -2.34 -26.62
N ASP A 26 -10.97 -1.27 -27.38
CA ASP A 26 -11.33 -1.22 -28.80
C ASP A 26 -10.52 -2.21 -29.64
N ALA A 27 -11.05 -2.62 -30.80
CA ALA A 27 -10.32 -3.50 -31.71
C ALA A 27 -9.00 -2.87 -32.17
N LYS A 28 -7.94 -3.69 -32.18
CA LYS A 28 -6.60 -3.31 -32.57
C LYS A 28 -6.20 -4.06 -33.84
N ILE A 29 -6.05 -3.31 -34.93
CA ILE A 29 -5.48 -3.76 -36.18
C ILE A 29 -3.96 -3.61 -36.08
N PHE A 30 -3.26 -4.73 -35.99
CA PHE A 30 -1.81 -4.75 -35.86
C PHE A 30 -1.17 -5.12 -37.19
N VAL A 31 -0.55 -4.13 -37.84
CA VAL A 31 0.14 -4.32 -39.11
C VAL A 31 1.58 -4.72 -38.84
N PHE A 32 2.03 -5.82 -39.42
CA PHE A 32 3.34 -6.39 -39.15
C PHE A 32 3.98 -6.98 -40.41
N ASP A 33 5.30 -7.12 -40.43
CA ASP A 33 6.00 -7.81 -41.52
C ASP A 33 6.33 -9.26 -41.13
N PRO A 34 5.71 -10.27 -41.77
CA PRO A 34 5.96 -11.67 -41.45
C PRO A 34 7.40 -12.13 -41.75
N ALA A 35 8.18 -11.38 -42.56
CA ALA A 35 9.58 -11.67 -42.81
C ALA A 35 10.50 -11.27 -41.63
N HIS A 36 10.01 -10.44 -40.72
CA HIS A 36 10.77 -10.00 -39.55
C HIS A 36 10.41 -10.82 -38.30
N LEU A 37 11.38 -11.59 -37.78
CA LEU A 37 11.16 -12.44 -36.60
C LEU A 37 10.65 -11.66 -35.38
N THR A 38 11.15 -10.43 -35.18
CA THR A 38 10.72 -9.57 -34.07
C THR A 38 9.25 -9.18 -34.15
N ASP A 39 8.71 -9.05 -35.37
CA ASP A 39 7.32 -8.70 -35.60
C ASP A 39 6.41 -9.89 -35.29
N LEU A 40 6.82 -11.11 -35.64
CA LEU A 40 6.14 -12.35 -35.25
C LEU A 40 6.09 -12.53 -33.73
N ILE A 41 7.20 -12.23 -33.04
CA ILE A 41 7.26 -12.24 -31.57
C ILE A 41 6.29 -11.19 -31.00
N ASP A 42 6.20 -10.00 -31.60
CA ASP A 42 5.26 -8.96 -31.17
C ASP A 42 3.79 -9.40 -31.35
N VAL A 43 3.43 -9.99 -32.50
CA VAL A 43 2.10 -10.58 -32.73
C VAL A 43 1.76 -11.60 -31.64
N TRP A 44 2.70 -12.50 -31.32
CA TRP A 44 2.50 -13.52 -30.30
C TRP A 44 2.30 -12.92 -28.91
N ASN A 45 3.09 -11.91 -28.57
CA ASN A 45 3.01 -11.24 -27.28
C ASN A 45 1.73 -10.39 -27.13
N LEU A 46 1.20 -9.83 -28.22
CA LEU A 46 -0.02 -9.03 -28.21
C LEU A 46 -1.26 -9.80 -27.73
N ARG A 47 -1.23 -11.14 -27.72
CA ARG A 47 -2.29 -11.96 -27.13
C ARG A 47 -2.52 -11.71 -25.65
N SER A 48 -1.50 -11.19 -24.94
CA SER A 48 -1.63 -10.85 -23.53
C SER A 48 -2.34 -9.52 -23.32
N GLU A 49 -2.65 -8.78 -24.39
CA GLU A 49 -3.40 -7.53 -24.31
C GLU A 49 -4.90 -7.79 -24.39
N PRO A 50 -5.71 -6.96 -23.71
CA PRO A 50 -7.13 -7.20 -23.61
C PRO A 50 -7.90 -6.68 -24.84
N ASN A 51 -7.25 -5.87 -25.70
CA ASN A 51 -7.83 -5.45 -26.97
C ASN A 51 -8.07 -6.65 -27.91
N PRO A 52 -9.21 -6.73 -28.61
CA PRO A 52 -9.39 -7.62 -29.75
C PRO A 52 -8.30 -7.39 -30.79
N LEU A 53 -7.39 -8.37 -30.96
CA LEU A 53 -6.30 -8.24 -31.91
C LEU A 53 -6.68 -8.78 -33.30
N ILE A 54 -6.36 -8.00 -34.32
CA ILE A 54 -6.53 -8.34 -35.73
C ILE A 54 -5.15 -8.23 -36.39
N PRO A 55 -4.39 -9.34 -36.49
CA PRO A 55 -3.07 -9.31 -37.11
C PRO A 55 -3.19 -9.21 -38.64
N VAL A 56 -2.52 -8.23 -39.24
CA VAL A 56 -2.54 -7.98 -40.69
C VAL A 56 -1.11 -8.00 -41.23
N PRO A 57 -0.71 -9.04 -41.99
CA PRO A 57 0.56 -9.03 -42.71
C PRO A 57 0.60 -7.86 -43.69
N MET A 58 1.68 -7.08 -43.70
CA MET A 58 1.79 -5.88 -44.52
C MET A 58 1.59 -6.18 -46.02
N GLY A 59 2.05 -7.34 -46.50
CA GLY A 59 1.85 -7.77 -47.89
C GLY A 59 0.39 -8.08 -48.26
N TRP A 60 -0.47 -8.36 -47.29
CA TRP A 60 -1.90 -8.67 -47.50
C TRP A 60 -2.81 -7.48 -47.18
N LEU A 61 -2.24 -6.36 -46.74
CA LEU A 61 -3.03 -5.17 -46.39
C LEU A 61 -3.97 -4.72 -47.52
N PRO A 62 -3.54 -4.65 -48.81
CA PRO A 62 -4.43 -4.23 -49.90
C PRO A 62 -5.65 -5.15 -50.07
N ASP A 63 -5.44 -6.46 -49.97
CA ASP A 63 -6.49 -7.48 -50.16
C ASP A 63 -7.49 -7.48 -48.99
N LEU A 64 -7.02 -7.13 -47.79
CA LEU A 64 -7.82 -7.08 -46.56
C LEU A 64 -8.51 -5.73 -46.33
N LEU A 65 -8.28 -4.71 -47.19
CA LEU A 65 -8.85 -3.38 -47.03
C LEU A 65 -10.37 -3.37 -46.85
N PRO A 66 -11.18 -4.05 -47.69
CA PRO A 66 -12.65 -4.00 -47.56
C PRO A 66 -13.13 -4.48 -46.19
N GLU A 67 -12.49 -5.51 -45.66
CA GLU A 67 -12.88 -6.08 -44.37
C GLU A 67 -12.33 -5.28 -43.19
N ILE A 68 -11.14 -4.70 -43.31
CA ILE A 68 -10.61 -3.72 -42.35
C ILE A 68 -11.55 -2.51 -42.26
N HIS A 69 -12.02 -1.97 -43.39
CA HIS A 69 -12.98 -0.85 -43.40
C HIS A 69 -14.30 -1.21 -42.72
N ARG A 70 -14.81 -2.43 -42.97
CA ARG A 70 -16.01 -2.96 -42.28
C ARG A 70 -15.81 -3.02 -40.76
N ILE A 71 -14.69 -3.58 -40.29
CA ILE A 71 -14.37 -3.64 -38.86
C ILE A 71 -14.30 -2.25 -38.24
N ILE A 72 -13.63 -1.30 -38.90
CA ILE A 72 -13.53 0.09 -38.42
C ILE A 72 -14.92 0.73 -38.32
N ALA A 73 -15.78 0.49 -39.30
CA ALA A 73 -17.15 1.00 -39.29
C ALA A 73 -17.99 0.38 -38.15
N ASP A 74 -17.87 -0.94 -37.92
CA ASP A 74 -18.59 -1.67 -36.87
C ASP A 74 -18.14 -1.24 -35.46
N GLU A 75 -16.84 -0.95 -35.29
CA GLU A 75 -16.29 -0.42 -34.03
C GLU A 75 -16.66 1.05 -33.79
N CYS A 76 -16.96 1.83 -34.83
CA CYS A 76 -17.36 3.22 -34.71
C CYS A 76 -18.82 3.36 -34.22
N ARG A 77 -19.04 3.11 -32.94
CA ARG A 77 -20.35 3.16 -32.28
C ARG A 77 -20.29 3.89 -30.93
N PRO A 78 -21.41 4.48 -30.46
CA PRO A 78 -21.44 5.13 -29.16
C PRO A 78 -21.21 4.13 -28.02
N LEU A 79 -20.61 4.60 -26.93
CA LEU A 79 -20.53 3.82 -25.68
C LEU A 79 -21.94 3.43 -25.21
N GLN A 80 -22.07 2.21 -24.69
CA GLN A 80 -23.33 1.72 -24.14
C GLN A 80 -23.80 2.64 -22.99
N GLY A 81 -25.03 3.18 -23.11
CA GLY A 81 -25.58 4.13 -22.14
C GLY A 81 -25.21 5.60 -22.37
N ASN A 82 -24.44 5.92 -23.43
CA ASN A 82 -24.10 7.30 -23.80
C ASN A 82 -24.27 7.54 -25.32
N PRO A 83 -25.52 7.59 -25.82
CA PRO A 83 -25.83 7.57 -27.25
C PRO A 83 -25.34 8.78 -28.06
N ASN A 84 -25.02 9.91 -27.40
CA ASN A 84 -24.52 11.14 -28.04
C ASN A 84 -23.11 11.55 -27.52
N GLY A 85 -22.38 10.64 -26.87
CA GLY A 85 -21.12 10.93 -26.20
C GLY A 85 -19.88 10.39 -26.91
N ILE A 86 -18.93 9.88 -26.12
CA ILE A 86 -17.66 9.31 -26.63
C ILE A 86 -17.98 8.11 -27.53
N MET A 87 -17.36 8.09 -28.71
CA MET A 87 -17.45 6.97 -29.66
C MET A 87 -16.29 6.01 -29.43
N HIS A 88 -16.54 4.71 -29.55
CA HIS A 88 -15.47 3.73 -29.76
C HIS A 88 -14.74 4.03 -31.08
N SER A 89 -13.44 3.74 -31.14
CA SER A 89 -12.67 3.87 -32.38
C SER A 89 -11.68 2.72 -32.51
N ALA A 90 -11.46 2.24 -33.73
CA ALA A 90 -10.45 1.21 -33.96
C ALA A 90 -9.03 1.77 -33.77
N ILE A 91 -8.09 0.91 -33.35
CA ILE A 91 -6.68 1.28 -33.19
C ILE A 91 -5.86 0.62 -34.30
N LEU A 92 -5.14 1.42 -35.09
CA LEU A 92 -4.12 0.91 -36.02
C LEU A 92 -2.75 1.00 -35.36
N GLU A 93 -2.10 -0.13 -35.11
CA GLU A 93 -0.77 -0.20 -34.50
C GLU A 93 0.22 -0.85 -35.48
N PHE A 94 1.37 -0.21 -35.71
CA PHE A 94 2.43 -0.76 -36.56
C PHE A 94 3.51 -1.45 -35.73
N SER A 95 4.01 -2.56 -36.24
CA SER A 95 5.18 -3.25 -35.70
C SER A 95 6.46 -2.41 -35.79
N ARG A 96 7.50 -2.89 -35.10
CA ARG A 96 8.81 -2.22 -35.05
C ARG A 96 9.61 -2.41 -36.34
N GLY A 97 9.38 -3.51 -37.08
CA GLY A 97 10.04 -3.79 -38.36
C GLY A 97 9.57 -2.89 -39.52
N ILE A 98 8.41 -2.24 -39.41
CA ILE A 98 7.87 -1.41 -40.48
C ILE A 98 8.45 0.01 -40.42
N GLY A 99 9.16 0.43 -41.48
CA GLY A 99 9.71 1.77 -41.63
C GLY A 99 8.68 2.87 -41.94
N ASP A 100 9.03 4.14 -41.67
CA ASP A 100 8.14 5.30 -41.77
C ASP A 100 7.52 5.53 -43.17
N GLU A 101 8.22 5.16 -44.24
CA GLU A 101 7.68 5.24 -45.60
C GLU A 101 6.56 4.20 -45.81
N ALA A 102 6.79 2.97 -45.38
CA ALA A 102 5.80 1.89 -45.49
C ALA A 102 4.56 2.18 -44.63
N ARG A 103 4.73 2.77 -43.44
CA ARG A 103 3.61 3.25 -42.60
C ARG A 103 2.77 4.31 -43.31
N ARG A 104 3.43 5.30 -43.95
CA ARG A 104 2.73 6.35 -44.71
C ARG A 104 1.95 5.76 -45.89
N LYS A 105 2.54 4.83 -46.65
CA LYS A 105 1.85 4.13 -47.75
C LYS A 105 0.63 3.35 -47.24
N ALA A 106 0.79 2.59 -46.16
CA ALA A 106 -0.32 1.86 -45.53
C ALA A 106 -1.47 2.80 -45.10
N LEU A 107 -1.15 3.95 -44.52
CA LEU A 107 -2.16 4.94 -44.13
C LEU A 107 -2.87 5.57 -45.33
N GLN A 108 -2.14 5.88 -46.41
CA GLN A 108 -2.72 6.40 -47.65
C GLN A 108 -3.69 5.40 -48.29
N LEU A 109 -3.41 4.09 -48.18
CA LEU A 109 -4.30 3.03 -48.65
C LEU A 109 -5.57 2.91 -47.80
N LEU A 110 -5.47 3.12 -46.48
CA LEU A 110 -6.60 3.00 -45.57
C LEU A 110 -7.56 4.20 -45.62
N GLN A 111 -7.03 5.42 -45.79
CA GLN A 111 -7.78 6.68 -45.70
C GLN A 111 -9.07 6.76 -46.55
N PRO A 112 -9.09 6.34 -47.83
CA PRO A 112 -10.25 6.53 -48.70
C PRO A 112 -11.53 5.82 -48.25
N GLY A 113 -11.41 4.73 -47.48
CA GLY A 113 -12.55 3.93 -47.01
C GLY A 113 -12.92 4.13 -45.54
N LEU A 114 -12.33 5.12 -44.86
CA LEU A 114 -12.71 5.43 -43.49
C LEU A 114 -14.06 6.16 -43.46
N PRO A 115 -14.96 5.85 -42.51
CA PRO A 115 -16.22 6.56 -42.39
C PRO A 115 -15.99 8.06 -42.15
N GLN A 116 -16.75 8.91 -42.84
CA GLN A 116 -16.74 10.35 -42.58
C GLN A 116 -17.34 10.62 -41.20
N SER A 117 -16.55 11.21 -40.30
CA SER A 117 -17.05 11.62 -38.99
C SER A 117 -17.98 12.83 -39.14
N LYS A 118 -19.24 12.68 -38.72
CA LYS A 118 -20.22 13.78 -38.73
C LYS A 118 -19.91 14.85 -37.67
N ASP A 119 -19.17 14.48 -36.62
CA ASP A 119 -18.95 15.30 -35.42
C ASP A 119 -17.46 15.62 -35.16
N GLY A 120 -16.57 15.28 -36.11
CA GLY A 120 -15.13 15.55 -36.01
C GLY A 120 -14.31 14.56 -35.18
N PHE A 121 -14.93 13.56 -34.55
CA PHE A 121 -14.22 12.47 -33.85
C PHE A 121 -13.69 11.42 -34.83
N GLY A 122 -12.39 11.08 -34.76
CA GLY A 122 -11.77 10.10 -35.66
C GLY A 122 -12.30 8.68 -35.44
N THR A 123 -12.63 7.98 -36.53
CA THR A 123 -13.04 6.56 -36.53
C THR A 123 -11.87 5.58 -36.35
N LEU A 124 -10.65 6.08 -36.51
CA LEU A 124 -9.41 5.33 -36.42
C LEU A 124 -8.35 6.12 -35.63
N SER A 125 -7.87 5.54 -34.54
CA SER A 125 -6.72 6.02 -33.78
C SER A 125 -5.44 5.37 -34.31
N VAL A 126 -4.47 6.16 -34.77
CA VAL A 126 -3.22 5.62 -35.33
C VAL A 126 -2.08 5.69 -34.31
N LYS A 127 -1.53 4.52 -33.97
CA LYS A 127 -0.36 4.37 -33.11
C LYS A 127 0.84 3.92 -33.93
N GLN A 128 1.78 4.84 -34.10
CA GLN A 128 2.99 4.64 -34.91
C GLN A 128 4.08 3.82 -34.20
N TRP A 129 3.77 3.20 -33.06
CA TRP A 129 4.76 2.47 -32.27
C TRP A 129 4.11 1.31 -31.53
N ARG A 130 4.95 0.31 -31.21
CA ARG A 130 4.58 -0.82 -30.36
C ARG A 130 4.95 -0.53 -28.92
N ASP A 131 4.00 -0.66 -27.99
CA ASP A 131 4.32 -0.61 -26.55
C ASP A 131 5.14 -1.85 -26.16
N ARG A 132 6.14 -1.67 -25.32
CA ARG A 132 6.90 -2.81 -24.80
C ARG A 132 6.12 -3.45 -23.66
N ILE A 133 5.84 -4.74 -23.76
CA ILE A 133 5.07 -5.49 -22.74
C ILE A 133 5.73 -5.50 -21.34
N TRP A 134 7.02 -5.17 -21.27
CA TRP A 134 7.79 -5.10 -20.03
C TRP A 134 7.96 -3.67 -19.50
N ASP A 135 7.49 -2.66 -20.24
CA ASP A 135 7.52 -1.29 -19.75
C ASP A 135 6.32 -1.08 -18.82
N LYS A 136 6.60 -0.58 -17.61
CA LYS A 136 5.55 -0.21 -16.67
C LYS A 136 4.74 0.95 -17.26
N PRO A 137 3.39 0.91 -17.20
CA PRO A 137 2.58 2.06 -17.56
C PRO A 137 3.05 3.32 -16.84
N GLY A 138 3.16 4.43 -17.58
CA GLY A 138 3.40 5.74 -16.97
C GLY A 138 2.28 6.08 -15.97
N GLY A 139 2.65 6.64 -14.82
CA GLY A 139 1.68 7.09 -13.82
C GLY A 139 0.77 8.19 -14.37
N GLY A 140 -0.50 8.17 -13.99
CA GLY A 140 -1.50 9.20 -14.35
C GLY A 140 -2.32 8.91 -15.61
N MET A 141 -2.17 7.74 -16.25
CA MET A 141 -3.11 7.29 -17.27
C MET A 141 -4.47 6.97 -16.64
N MET A 142 -5.55 7.48 -17.24
CA MET A 142 -6.93 7.14 -16.84
C MET A 142 -7.19 5.64 -16.99
N ASN A 143 -6.62 5.01 -18.04
CA ASN A 143 -6.68 3.57 -18.28
C ASN A 143 -5.26 3.08 -18.62
N PRO A 144 -4.46 2.63 -17.64
CA PRO A 144 -3.16 2.04 -17.94
C PRO A 144 -3.35 0.74 -18.76
N PRO A 145 -2.41 0.37 -19.65
CA PRO A 145 -2.43 -0.93 -20.32
C PRO A 145 -2.52 -2.05 -19.27
N LYS A 146 -3.56 -2.86 -19.35
CA LYS A 146 -3.75 -4.05 -18.51
C LYS A 146 -3.43 -5.30 -19.31
N ARG A 147 -3.12 -6.39 -18.63
CA ARG A 147 -3.07 -7.72 -19.26
C ARG A 147 -4.50 -8.27 -19.39
N ILE A 148 -4.73 -9.10 -20.39
CA ILE A 148 -5.98 -9.84 -20.51
C ILE A 148 -6.11 -10.81 -19.34
N VAL A 149 -7.27 -10.80 -18.68
CA VAL A 149 -7.61 -11.76 -17.64
C VAL A 149 -8.40 -12.89 -18.28
N LEU A 150 -7.96 -14.12 -18.02
CA LEU A 150 -8.54 -15.35 -18.56
C LEU A 150 -9.16 -16.14 -17.42
N ASP A 151 -10.46 -15.99 -17.24
CA ASP A 151 -11.18 -16.65 -16.15
C ASP A 151 -12.10 -17.74 -16.71
N VAL A 152 -12.12 -18.88 -16.03
CA VAL A 152 -13.00 -20.02 -16.35
C VAL A 152 -14.10 -20.14 -15.30
N GLU A 153 -13.71 -20.18 -14.02
CA GLU A 153 -14.61 -20.30 -12.87
C GLU A 153 -14.10 -19.45 -11.70
N GLU A 154 -15.01 -18.92 -10.88
CA GLU A 154 -14.71 -18.16 -9.67
C GLU A 154 -15.57 -18.67 -8.52
N LYS A 155 -14.98 -18.76 -7.32
CA LYS A 155 -15.68 -19.15 -6.09
C LYS A 155 -15.12 -18.36 -4.92
N ARG A 156 -16.01 -17.81 -4.09
CA ARG A 156 -15.66 -17.25 -2.79
C ARG A 156 -15.81 -18.30 -1.71
N VAL A 157 -14.81 -18.43 -0.86
CA VAL A 157 -14.81 -19.35 0.28
C VAL A 157 -14.31 -18.64 1.53
N THR A 158 -14.87 -19.00 2.68
CA THR A 158 -14.32 -18.62 3.99
C THR A 158 -13.42 -19.74 4.46
N LEU A 159 -12.20 -19.40 4.87
CA LEU A 159 -11.21 -20.36 5.35
C LEU A 159 -11.14 -20.28 6.88
N GLU A 160 -11.31 -21.42 7.54
CA GLU A 160 -11.02 -21.53 8.97
C GLU A 160 -9.52 -21.72 9.17
N VAL A 161 -8.90 -20.79 9.90
CA VAL A 161 -7.48 -20.83 10.22
C VAL A 161 -7.29 -21.66 11.48
N LYS A 162 -6.47 -22.71 11.38
CA LYS A 162 -6.05 -23.52 12.53
C LYS A 162 -4.81 -22.89 13.16
N GLU A 163 -4.94 -22.45 14.40
CA GLU A 163 -3.85 -21.82 15.17
C GLU A 163 -3.08 -22.84 16.04
N THR A 164 -3.47 -24.12 16.05
CA THR A 164 -2.86 -25.16 16.90
C THR A 164 -1.51 -25.69 16.39
N ASP A 165 -1.14 -25.37 15.15
CA ASP A 165 0.14 -25.74 14.56
C ASP A 165 1.20 -24.66 14.81
N SER A 166 2.49 -24.99 14.66
CA SER A 166 3.60 -24.03 14.78
C SER A 166 3.52 -22.85 13.80
N GLN A 167 2.69 -22.96 12.76
CA GLN A 167 2.33 -21.90 11.82
C GLN A 167 0.84 -21.94 11.53
N PRO A 168 0.13 -20.79 11.48
CA PRO A 168 -1.28 -20.77 11.14
C PRO A 168 -1.50 -21.37 9.74
N SER A 169 -2.51 -22.24 9.62
CA SER A 169 -2.76 -22.96 8.37
C SER A 169 -4.23 -23.07 8.03
N ALA A 170 -4.53 -23.23 6.74
CA ALA A 170 -5.88 -23.50 6.25
C ALA A 170 -5.85 -24.48 5.08
N ARG A 171 -7.03 -24.98 4.69
CA ARG A 171 -7.19 -25.82 3.51
C ARG A 171 -8.34 -25.32 2.65
N TYR A 172 -8.19 -25.38 1.34
CA TYR A 172 -9.26 -25.09 0.39
C TYR A 172 -9.34 -26.17 -0.69
N GLU A 173 -10.48 -26.23 -1.37
CA GLU A 173 -10.68 -27.09 -2.53
C GLU A 173 -10.47 -26.26 -3.81
N PRO A 174 -9.48 -26.60 -4.64
CA PRO A 174 -9.22 -25.90 -5.90
C PRO A 174 -10.39 -26.02 -6.88
N LEU A 175 -10.61 -25.00 -7.71
CA LEU A 175 -11.53 -25.09 -8.83
C LEU A 175 -10.88 -25.86 -9.98
N ARG A 176 -11.72 -26.55 -10.76
CA ARG A 176 -11.30 -27.38 -11.88
C ARG A 176 -12.08 -27.02 -13.14
N PRO A 177 -11.40 -26.56 -14.21
CA PRO A 177 -12.02 -26.44 -15.52
C PRO A 177 -12.48 -27.79 -16.07
N SER A 178 -13.72 -27.87 -16.55
CA SER A 178 -14.30 -29.10 -17.15
C SER A 178 -13.44 -29.67 -18.29
N PHE A 179 -12.83 -28.79 -19.08
CA PHE A 179 -12.00 -29.13 -20.24
C PHE A 179 -10.58 -29.57 -19.88
N ALA A 180 -10.11 -29.32 -18.65
CA ALA A 180 -8.74 -29.65 -18.24
C ALA A 180 -8.45 -31.16 -18.30
N SER A 181 -9.49 -31.98 -18.10
CA SER A 181 -9.45 -33.44 -18.23
C SER A 181 -8.97 -33.90 -19.62
N ARG A 182 -9.46 -33.25 -20.67
CA ARG A 182 -9.24 -33.61 -22.07
C ARG A 182 -8.02 -32.94 -22.68
N PHE A 183 -7.78 -31.67 -22.37
CA PHE A 183 -6.74 -30.86 -23.04
C PHE A 183 -5.52 -30.55 -22.16
N GLY A 184 -5.60 -30.77 -20.85
CA GLY A 184 -4.48 -30.52 -19.94
C GLY A 184 -3.49 -31.68 -19.95
N THR A 185 -2.36 -31.54 -20.65
CA THR A 185 -1.34 -32.58 -20.85
C THR A 185 0.00 -32.30 -20.15
N SER A 186 0.07 -31.25 -19.32
CA SER A 186 1.28 -30.79 -18.64
C SER A 186 1.33 -31.18 -17.15
N GLN A 187 2.51 -31.02 -16.51
CA GLN A 187 2.67 -31.06 -15.05
C GLN A 187 1.87 -29.93 -14.35
N LEU A 188 1.52 -28.87 -15.08
CA LEU A 188 0.64 -27.79 -14.67
C LEU A 188 -0.53 -27.72 -15.65
N ARG A 189 -1.66 -28.32 -15.28
CA ARG A 189 -2.83 -28.47 -16.16
C ARG A 189 -3.76 -27.26 -16.09
N TRP A 190 -3.84 -26.60 -14.94
CA TRP A 190 -4.53 -25.33 -14.74
C TRP A 190 -3.91 -24.57 -13.55
N VAL A 191 -4.34 -23.33 -13.32
CA VAL A 191 -3.87 -22.48 -12.23
C VAL A 191 -5.09 -21.98 -11.45
N ASN A 192 -5.03 -22.05 -10.13
CA ASN A 192 -5.96 -21.37 -9.24
C ASN A 192 -5.26 -20.15 -8.64
N SER A 193 -5.83 -18.95 -8.84
CA SER A 193 -5.30 -17.71 -8.25
C SER A 193 -6.19 -17.27 -7.09
N LEU A 194 -5.59 -17.14 -5.90
CA LEU A 194 -6.28 -16.80 -4.66
C LEU A 194 -6.07 -15.33 -4.34
N ARG A 195 -7.18 -14.64 -4.07
CA ARG A 195 -7.18 -13.30 -3.46
C ARG A 195 -7.60 -13.46 -2.01
N VAL A 196 -6.66 -13.25 -1.09
CA VAL A 196 -6.86 -13.49 0.34
C VAL A 196 -7.07 -12.16 1.05
N ALA A 197 -8.13 -12.10 1.86
CA ALA A 197 -8.42 -10.99 2.74
C ALA A 197 -8.59 -11.52 4.17
N ASN A 198 -8.09 -10.77 5.15
CA ASN A 198 -8.24 -11.10 6.57
C ASN A 198 -9.32 -10.22 7.19
N TYR A 199 -10.45 -10.85 7.55
CA TYR A 199 -11.56 -10.20 8.26
C TYR A 199 -11.54 -10.47 9.77
N GLY A 200 -10.63 -11.33 10.24
CA GLY A 200 -10.54 -11.79 11.61
C GLY A 200 -9.53 -11.00 12.44
N ARG A 201 -9.37 -11.42 13.71
CA ARG A 201 -8.34 -10.88 14.61
C ARG A 201 -7.00 -11.59 14.52
N ALA A 202 -6.89 -12.60 13.65
CA ALA A 202 -5.67 -13.40 13.51
C ALA A 202 -4.54 -12.54 12.94
N ASP A 203 -3.36 -12.61 13.55
CA ASP A 203 -2.14 -11.99 13.02
C ASP A 203 -1.58 -12.84 11.86
N ILE A 204 -2.19 -12.69 10.69
CA ILE A 204 -1.77 -13.37 9.45
C ILE A 204 -1.45 -12.37 8.35
N ALA A 205 -0.36 -12.63 7.64
CA ALA A 205 0.07 -11.87 6.49
C ALA A 205 -0.72 -12.29 5.24
N THR A 206 -1.45 -11.33 4.65
CA THR A 206 -2.17 -11.53 3.37
C THR A 206 -1.52 -10.80 2.19
N ILE A 207 -0.56 -9.91 2.46
CA ILE A 207 0.09 -9.08 1.45
C ILE A 207 1.57 -9.42 1.34
N TYR A 208 2.02 -9.73 0.14
CA TYR A 208 3.42 -10.02 -0.12
C TYR A 208 3.89 -9.30 -1.39
N PRO A 209 5.14 -8.83 -1.43
CA PRO A 209 5.77 -8.40 -2.67
C PRO A 209 5.77 -9.50 -3.72
N TYR A 210 5.83 -9.09 -4.98
CA TYR A 210 5.92 -10.04 -6.08
C TYR A 210 7.18 -10.90 -5.98
N ASN A 211 7.00 -12.20 -6.18
CA ASN A 211 8.05 -13.19 -6.05
C ASN A 211 8.44 -13.80 -7.41
N THR A 212 8.15 -13.10 -8.51
CA THR A 212 8.34 -13.56 -9.89
C THR A 212 9.72 -14.17 -10.16
N PHE A 213 10.77 -13.59 -9.57
CA PHE A 213 12.17 -14.00 -9.77
C PHE A 213 12.71 -14.94 -8.67
N ASP A 214 12.04 -15.04 -7.52
CA ASP A 214 12.39 -15.96 -6.44
C ASP A 214 11.10 -16.50 -5.81
N ARG A 215 10.63 -17.64 -6.32
CA ARG A 215 9.36 -18.24 -5.88
C ARG A 215 9.51 -19.16 -4.68
N SER A 216 10.74 -19.39 -4.20
CA SER A 216 11.01 -20.23 -3.04
C SER A 216 10.40 -19.69 -1.74
N ARG A 217 9.93 -18.44 -1.79
CA ARG A 217 9.39 -17.69 -0.68
C ARG A 217 8.38 -16.62 -1.14
N PRO A 218 7.42 -16.21 -0.28
CA PRO A 218 7.03 -16.89 0.96
C PRO A 218 6.53 -18.31 0.67
N ARG A 219 6.71 -19.22 1.63
CA ARG A 219 6.25 -20.60 1.49
C ARG A 219 4.78 -20.67 1.90
N LEU A 220 3.90 -20.43 0.92
CA LEU A 220 2.46 -20.41 1.14
C LEU A 220 1.79 -21.76 0.88
N GLY A 221 2.39 -22.59 0.01
CA GLY A 221 1.88 -23.93 -0.33
C GLY A 221 2.68 -25.04 0.35
N PHE A 222 2.08 -26.23 0.42
CA PHE A 222 2.74 -27.44 0.89
C PHE A 222 3.35 -28.22 -0.28
N GLY A 223 4.66 -28.50 -0.24
CA GLY A 223 5.35 -29.34 -1.24
C GLY A 223 6.33 -28.61 -2.17
N VAL A 224 6.45 -29.10 -3.41
CA VAL A 224 7.52 -28.74 -4.38
C VAL A 224 7.09 -27.65 -5.39
N LEU A 225 5.79 -27.35 -5.50
CA LEU A 225 5.30 -26.34 -6.44
C LEU A 225 5.33 -24.97 -5.77
N ASP A 226 6.28 -24.14 -6.20
CA ASP A 226 6.39 -22.77 -5.73
C ASP A 226 5.14 -21.95 -6.09
N VAL A 227 4.62 -21.21 -5.11
CA VAL A 227 3.45 -20.32 -5.28
C VAL A 227 3.91 -19.00 -5.89
N MET A 228 3.31 -18.61 -7.02
CA MET A 228 3.59 -17.32 -7.64
C MET A 228 2.68 -16.23 -7.05
N ILE A 229 3.28 -15.13 -6.62
CA ILE A 229 2.59 -13.94 -6.14
C ILE A 229 2.73 -12.86 -7.21
N GLY A 230 1.60 -12.45 -7.77
CA GLY A 230 1.54 -11.49 -8.86
C GLY A 230 0.26 -10.67 -8.84
N THR A 231 -0.05 -10.09 -10.00
CA THR A 231 -1.19 -9.19 -10.19
C THR A 231 -2.56 -9.84 -10.01
N GLU A 232 -2.59 -11.17 -10.11
CA GLU A 232 -3.79 -12.01 -10.04
C GLU A 232 -4.07 -12.51 -8.61
N GLY A 233 -3.08 -12.38 -7.70
CA GLY A 233 -3.07 -12.94 -6.36
C GLY A 233 -2.05 -14.07 -6.20
N TRP A 234 -2.32 -15.02 -5.31
CA TRP A 234 -1.46 -16.17 -5.04
C TRP A 234 -1.83 -17.33 -5.98
N SER A 235 -0.96 -17.64 -6.92
CA SER A 235 -1.23 -18.57 -8.01
C SER A 235 -0.64 -19.95 -7.72
N PHE A 236 -1.53 -20.94 -7.62
CA PHE A 236 -1.24 -22.33 -7.36
C PHE A 236 -1.41 -23.14 -8.64
N GLY A 237 -0.32 -23.74 -9.09
CA GLY A 237 -0.33 -24.64 -10.23
C GLY A 237 -0.93 -26.00 -9.87
N GLN A 238 -1.91 -26.46 -10.63
CA GLN A 238 -2.64 -27.69 -10.35
C GLN A 238 -2.29 -28.81 -11.33
N LYS A 239 -2.04 -30.00 -10.78
CA LYS A 239 -1.73 -31.22 -11.55
C LYS A 239 -2.85 -32.25 -11.48
N TYR A 240 -3.41 -32.44 -10.29
CA TYR A 240 -4.38 -33.50 -10.01
C TYR A 240 -5.75 -32.92 -9.66
N ASP A 241 -6.77 -33.72 -9.90
CA ASP A 241 -8.14 -33.42 -9.53
C ASP A 241 -8.44 -33.95 -8.11
N GLY A 242 -9.37 -33.31 -7.39
CA GLY A 242 -9.85 -33.73 -6.07
C GLY A 242 -8.84 -33.64 -4.92
N VAL A 243 -7.65 -33.08 -5.15
CA VAL A 243 -6.65 -32.85 -4.09
C VAL A 243 -6.87 -31.45 -3.52
N GLY A 244 -7.17 -31.37 -2.22
CA GLY A 244 -7.30 -30.09 -1.54
C GLY A 244 -5.93 -29.47 -1.29
N GLU A 245 -5.86 -28.15 -1.40
CA GLU A 245 -4.62 -27.38 -1.25
C GLU A 245 -4.47 -26.88 0.18
N HIS A 246 -3.24 -26.98 0.69
CA HIS A 246 -2.90 -26.53 2.04
C HIS A 246 -2.18 -25.19 1.97
N LEU A 247 -2.67 -24.24 2.77
CA LEU A 247 -2.13 -22.90 2.91
C LEU A 247 -1.38 -22.78 4.23
N GLN A 248 -0.13 -22.35 4.17
CA GLN A 248 0.66 -21.95 5.32
C GLN A 248 0.76 -20.42 5.36
N PHE A 249 0.38 -19.83 6.48
CA PHE A 249 0.44 -18.38 6.67
C PHE A 249 1.61 -18.02 7.58
N GLN A 250 2.24 -16.88 7.26
CA GLN A 250 3.17 -16.21 8.17
C GLN A 250 2.40 -15.15 8.99
N THR A 251 2.94 -14.75 10.14
CA THR A 251 2.47 -13.53 10.80
C THR A 251 2.84 -12.29 9.97
N GLN A 252 2.14 -11.17 10.16
CA GLN A 252 2.45 -9.92 9.46
C GLN A 252 3.89 -9.47 9.68
N GLU A 253 4.36 -9.59 10.92
CA GLU A 253 5.73 -9.30 11.32
C GLU A 253 6.73 -10.18 10.56
N THR A 254 6.52 -11.50 10.56
CA THR A 254 7.44 -12.45 9.91
C THR A 254 7.56 -12.17 8.42
N ALA A 255 6.44 -11.86 7.75
CA ALA A 255 6.43 -11.54 6.32
C ALA A 255 7.31 -10.33 5.98
N ILE A 256 7.24 -9.27 6.80
CA ILE A 256 8.06 -8.07 6.60
C ILE A 256 9.53 -8.32 6.96
N LEU A 257 9.80 -8.96 8.09
CA LEU A 257 11.17 -9.27 8.51
C LEU A 257 11.89 -10.17 7.47
N ASP A 258 11.21 -11.17 6.93
CA ASP A 258 11.75 -12.03 5.86
C ASP A 258 12.04 -11.24 4.58
N PHE A 259 11.20 -10.26 4.23
CA PHE A 259 11.43 -9.37 3.10
C PHE A 259 12.66 -8.48 3.31
N LEU A 260 12.81 -7.88 4.49
CA LEU A 260 13.94 -7.02 4.84
C LEU A 260 15.25 -7.82 4.84
N LYS A 261 15.22 -9.05 5.35
CA LYS A 261 16.35 -9.98 5.33
C LYS A 261 16.80 -10.32 3.91
N ARG A 262 15.86 -10.60 2.99
CA ARG A 262 16.19 -10.81 1.56
C ARG A 262 16.70 -9.56 0.87
N SER A 263 16.24 -8.40 1.34
CA SER A 263 16.79 -7.10 0.97
C SER A 263 18.13 -6.81 1.66
N GLY A 264 18.80 -7.80 2.27
CA GLY A 264 20.14 -7.70 2.82
C GLY A 264 20.25 -6.92 4.14
N MET A 265 19.17 -6.81 4.92
CA MET A 265 19.18 -6.13 6.22
C MET A 265 18.82 -7.09 7.34
N GLU A 266 19.58 -7.05 8.43
CA GLU A 266 19.15 -7.70 9.67
C GLU A 266 18.10 -6.82 10.34
N ALA A 267 16.94 -7.38 10.67
CA ALA A 267 15.82 -6.64 11.22
C ALA A 267 15.37 -7.28 12.54
N ARG A 268 15.21 -6.47 13.58
CA ARG A 268 14.69 -6.90 14.89
C ARG A 268 13.82 -5.81 15.50
N LEU A 269 12.84 -6.20 16.30
CA LEU A 269 12.02 -5.23 17.04
C LEU A 269 12.89 -4.45 18.02
N SER A 270 12.68 -3.13 18.08
CA SER A 270 13.26 -2.28 19.12
C SER A 270 12.41 -2.35 20.41
N GLU A 271 12.92 -1.80 21.52
CA GLU A 271 12.15 -1.75 22.78
C GLU A 271 10.84 -0.94 22.64
N PRO A 272 10.82 0.27 22.02
CA PRO A 272 9.57 0.92 21.63
C PRO A 272 8.66 0.05 20.74
N GLY A 273 9.27 -0.76 19.86
CA GLY A 273 8.56 -1.70 18.99
C GLY A 273 7.80 -2.77 19.76
N HIS A 274 8.42 -3.32 20.82
CA HIS A 274 7.76 -4.25 21.74
C HIS A 274 6.60 -3.61 22.51
N ILE A 275 6.77 -2.37 22.96
CA ILE A 275 5.69 -1.62 23.65
C ILE A 275 4.51 -1.39 22.69
N ALA A 276 4.79 -0.94 21.46
CA ALA A 276 3.76 -0.72 20.44
C ALA A 276 3.01 -2.01 20.09
N LYS A 277 3.72 -3.14 19.99
CA LYS A 277 3.11 -4.46 19.77
C LYS A 277 2.17 -4.85 20.91
N GLN A 278 2.62 -4.72 22.16
CA GLN A 278 1.78 -4.99 23.33
C GLN A 278 0.55 -4.08 23.41
N ILE A 279 0.67 -2.80 23.02
CA ILE A 279 -0.48 -1.89 22.91
C ILE A 279 -1.49 -2.44 21.90
N LEU A 280 -1.04 -2.85 20.71
CA LEU A 280 -1.92 -3.41 19.68
C LEU A 280 -2.60 -4.70 20.14
N ASP A 281 -1.86 -5.60 20.79
CA ASP A 281 -2.42 -6.84 21.32
C ASP A 281 -3.52 -6.56 22.35
N GLN A 282 -3.30 -5.62 23.27
CA GLN A 282 -4.29 -5.23 24.29
C GLN A 282 -5.52 -4.52 23.69
N LEU A 283 -5.34 -3.78 22.59
CA LEU A 283 -6.43 -3.15 21.85
C LEU A 283 -7.20 -4.15 20.97
N GLY A 284 -6.68 -5.36 20.75
CA GLY A 284 -7.27 -6.34 19.84
C GLY A 284 -7.02 -6.01 18.36
N GLY A 285 -5.86 -5.43 18.06
CA GLY A 285 -5.42 -5.03 16.72
C GLY A 285 -5.70 -3.58 16.37
N LEU A 286 -5.44 -3.21 15.11
CA LEU A 286 -5.57 -1.83 14.62
C LEU A 286 -6.97 -1.25 14.86
N TRP A 287 -8.05 -2.05 14.79
CA TRP A 287 -9.41 -1.52 14.97
C TRP A 287 -9.67 -0.98 16.38
N GLY A 288 -9.02 -1.55 17.40
CA GLY A 288 -9.13 -1.08 18.77
C GLY A 288 -8.45 0.26 19.03
N THR A 289 -7.56 0.71 18.15
CA THR A 289 -6.82 1.98 18.28
C THR A 289 -7.74 3.21 18.31
N ARG A 290 -8.97 3.10 17.82
CA ARG A 290 -10.02 4.13 17.99
C ARG A 290 -10.24 4.53 19.46
N LEU A 291 -9.96 3.63 20.41
CA LEU A 291 -10.05 3.93 21.84
C LEU A 291 -9.05 5.00 22.27
N ILE A 292 -7.86 5.04 21.66
CA ILE A 292 -6.78 5.98 21.99
C ILE A 292 -6.60 7.09 20.94
N ALA A 293 -7.33 7.05 19.83
CA ALA A 293 -7.30 8.06 18.76
C ALA A 293 -7.99 9.38 19.17
N ASP A 294 -7.60 9.98 20.29
CA ASP A 294 -8.12 11.26 20.78
C ASP A 294 -7.06 11.99 21.63
N SER A 295 -6.85 13.28 21.37
CA SER A 295 -5.78 14.05 22.03
C SER A 295 -5.97 14.15 23.54
N GLU A 296 -7.21 14.36 24.01
CA GLU A 296 -7.50 14.44 25.44
C GLU A 296 -7.23 13.10 26.14
N THR A 297 -7.60 11.99 25.50
CA THR A 297 -7.36 10.63 25.99
C THR A 297 -5.87 10.35 26.14
N LEU A 298 -5.07 10.62 25.09
CA LEU A 298 -3.62 10.38 25.13
C LEU A 298 -2.91 11.25 26.17
N LYS A 299 -3.32 12.52 26.30
CA LYS A 299 -2.78 13.42 27.33
C LYS A 299 -3.13 12.95 28.73
N LEU A 300 -4.38 12.54 28.97
CA LEU A 300 -4.79 12.00 30.27
C LEU A 300 -4.02 10.73 30.63
N MET A 301 -3.84 9.82 29.66
CA MET A 301 -3.07 8.60 29.86
C MET A 301 -1.60 8.90 30.16
N ASN A 302 -0.97 9.82 29.41
CA ASN A 302 0.41 10.22 29.65
C ASN A 302 0.59 10.92 31.00
N ASP A 303 -0.37 11.74 31.43
CA ASP A 303 -0.36 12.38 32.76
C ASP A 303 -0.45 11.36 33.91
N MET A 304 -1.05 10.19 33.63
CA MET A 304 -1.21 9.07 34.55
C MET A 304 -0.06 8.06 34.47
N ALA A 305 0.74 8.07 33.40
CA ALA A 305 1.91 7.23 33.27
C ALA A 305 2.89 7.51 34.43
N GLY A 306 3.82 6.58 34.67
CA GLY A 306 4.89 6.81 35.65
C GLY A 306 5.70 8.06 35.33
N GLY A 307 6.64 8.46 36.18
CA GLY A 307 7.58 9.56 35.89
C GLY A 307 9.04 9.14 36.05
N VAL A 308 9.96 9.73 35.31
CA VAL A 308 11.39 9.71 35.59
C VAL A 308 11.82 11.16 35.64
N ARG A 309 12.21 11.64 36.81
CA ARG A 309 12.82 12.96 36.94
C ARG A 309 14.31 12.77 37.05
N ARG A 310 15.05 13.33 36.09
CA ARG A 310 16.51 13.42 36.20
C ARG A 310 16.86 14.77 36.79
N ARG A 311 17.61 14.79 37.89
CA ARG A 311 18.23 16.00 38.43
C ARG A 311 19.75 15.88 38.25
N GLU A 312 20.33 16.85 37.57
CA GLU A 312 21.77 17.08 37.67
C GLU A 312 22.05 17.85 38.96
N ASN A 313 22.80 17.22 39.87
CA ASN A 313 23.28 17.86 41.09
C ASN A 313 24.81 18.02 41.02
N GLY A 314 25.31 18.64 39.95
CA GLY A 314 26.71 19.08 39.77
C GLY A 314 27.79 17.99 39.72
N VAL A 315 27.52 16.77 40.19
CA VAL A 315 28.48 15.65 40.25
C VAL A 315 27.85 14.32 39.80
N GLU A 316 26.53 14.13 39.95
CA GLU A 316 25.80 12.93 39.50
C GLU A 316 24.41 13.26 38.93
N GLU A 317 23.98 12.46 37.94
CA GLU A 317 22.63 12.47 37.37
C GLU A 317 21.74 11.55 38.23
N VAL A 318 20.96 12.12 39.15
CA VAL A 318 20.04 11.33 39.99
C VAL A 318 18.73 11.11 39.24
N GLN A 319 18.42 9.84 38.96
CA GLN A 319 17.21 9.41 38.28
C GLN A 319 16.14 8.99 39.32
N GLU A 320 15.15 9.84 39.57
CA GLU A 320 13.99 9.52 40.44
C GLU A 320 12.86 8.91 39.61
N GLN A 321 12.49 7.66 39.88
CA GLN A 321 11.34 7.00 39.23
C GLN A 321 10.07 7.17 40.10
N PHE A 322 8.98 7.61 39.47
CA PHE A 322 7.68 7.83 40.09
C PHE A 322 6.68 6.78 39.60
N ASP A 323 5.89 6.28 40.53
CA ASP A 323 4.78 5.38 40.23
C ASP A 323 3.73 6.05 39.31
N PRO A 324 3.02 5.25 38.48
CA PRO A 324 1.85 5.73 37.74
C PRO A 324 0.85 6.42 38.67
N ARG A 325 0.28 7.52 38.20
CA ARG A 325 -0.67 8.35 38.96
C ARG A 325 -2.10 7.88 38.72
N SER A 326 -2.90 7.92 39.78
CA SER A 326 -4.34 7.63 39.73
C SER A 326 -5.15 8.88 39.34
N ARG A 327 -6.27 8.68 38.65
CA ARG A 327 -7.28 9.72 38.40
C ARG A 327 -8.67 9.27 38.85
N PRO A 328 -9.49 10.17 39.43
CA PRO A 328 -10.87 9.88 39.79
C PRO A 328 -11.70 9.30 38.62
N ILE A 329 -12.66 8.42 38.94
CA ILE A 329 -13.61 7.86 37.96
C ILE A 329 -14.31 8.97 37.16
N LYS A 330 -14.68 10.08 37.83
CA LYS A 330 -15.38 11.21 37.20
C LYS A 330 -14.60 11.85 36.05
N ASP A 331 -13.27 11.82 36.09
CA ASP A 331 -12.43 12.42 35.05
C ASP A 331 -12.54 11.60 33.76
N TRP A 332 -12.46 10.27 33.89
CA TRP A 332 -12.66 9.33 32.79
C TRP A 332 -14.10 9.32 32.28
N ALA A 333 -15.10 9.31 33.17
CA ALA A 333 -16.51 9.40 32.79
C ALA A 333 -16.81 10.72 32.06
N GLY A 334 -16.23 11.83 32.51
CA GLY A 334 -16.32 13.12 31.85
C GLY A 334 -15.69 13.12 30.45
N LEU A 335 -14.50 12.51 30.30
CA LEU A 335 -13.84 12.33 29.01
C LEU A 335 -14.70 11.51 28.04
N VAL A 336 -15.20 10.35 28.49
CA VAL A 336 -16.06 9.47 27.68
C VAL A 336 -17.33 10.22 27.25
N LYS A 337 -17.98 10.96 28.16
CA LYS A 337 -19.17 11.76 27.84
C LYS A 337 -18.90 12.80 26.75
N ARG A 338 -17.78 13.53 26.82
CA ARG A 338 -17.38 14.49 25.78
C ARG A 338 -17.12 13.80 24.44
N ARG A 339 -16.46 12.65 24.44
CA ARG A 339 -16.21 11.89 23.21
C ARG A 339 -17.50 11.34 22.59
N LYS A 340 -18.43 10.80 23.38
CA LYS A 340 -19.74 10.35 22.91
C LYS A 340 -20.51 11.46 22.17
N SER A 341 -20.45 12.70 22.64
CA SER A 341 -21.13 13.81 21.94
C SER A 341 -20.55 14.14 20.57
N ARG A 342 -19.32 13.69 20.28
CA ARG A 342 -18.63 13.90 19.00
C ARG A 342 -18.64 12.65 18.11
N PHE A 343 -19.19 11.53 18.58
CA PHE A 343 -19.00 10.23 17.93
C PHE A 343 -20.31 9.44 17.85
N TYR A 344 -20.58 8.88 16.66
CA TYR A 344 -21.81 8.13 16.39
C TYR A 344 -21.86 6.74 17.04
N GLN A 345 -20.74 6.19 17.52
CA GLN A 345 -20.72 4.87 18.17
C GLN A 345 -20.78 5.00 19.70
N ALA A 346 -21.38 3.99 20.33
CA ALA A 346 -21.48 3.88 21.78
C ALA A 346 -20.10 3.61 22.43
N LEU A 347 -19.28 4.65 22.63
CA LEU A 347 -18.03 4.54 23.39
C LEU A 347 -18.34 4.51 24.89
N GLU A 348 -18.21 3.37 25.55
CA GLU A 348 -18.36 3.26 27.01
C GLU A 348 -17.01 3.24 27.75
N LEU A 349 -17.04 3.61 29.04
CA LEU A 349 -15.87 3.51 29.92
C LEU A 349 -15.35 2.07 30.03
N ASP A 350 -16.28 1.11 30.00
CA ASP A 350 -15.99 -0.33 30.03
C ASP A 350 -15.10 -0.80 28.87
N HIS A 351 -15.11 -0.10 27.73
CA HIS A 351 -14.18 -0.42 26.64
C HIS A 351 -12.71 -0.20 27.02
N PHE A 352 -12.42 0.81 27.85
CA PHE A 352 -11.06 1.09 28.31
C PHE A 352 -10.59 0.06 29.35
N THR A 353 -11.48 -0.41 30.22
CA THR A 353 -11.16 -1.44 31.22
C THR A 353 -11.02 -2.82 30.58
N LYS A 354 -11.87 -3.17 29.61
CA LYS A 354 -11.76 -4.44 28.86
C LYS A 354 -10.48 -4.54 28.03
N ALA A 355 -10.04 -3.42 27.45
CA ALA A 355 -8.76 -3.33 26.75
C ALA A 355 -7.55 -3.20 27.71
N SER A 356 -7.76 -3.27 29.04
CA SER A 356 -6.73 -3.10 30.07
C SER A 356 -5.94 -1.80 29.96
N ILE A 357 -6.51 -0.77 29.32
CA ILE A 357 -5.92 0.57 29.25
C ILE A 357 -5.87 1.19 30.64
N VAL A 358 -6.97 1.02 31.38
CA VAL A 358 -7.09 1.46 32.77
C VAL A 358 -7.59 0.35 33.68
N VAL A 359 -7.09 0.35 34.91
CA VAL A 359 -7.47 -0.60 35.97
C VAL A 359 -8.03 0.18 37.16
N LEU A 360 -9.14 -0.32 37.69
CA LEU A 360 -9.79 0.25 38.86
C LEU A 360 -9.02 -0.10 40.14
N GLY A 361 -8.87 0.88 41.02
CA GLY A 361 -8.29 0.68 42.34
C GLY A 361 -8.75 1.74 43.32
N LEU A 362 -8.28 1.59 44.56
CA LEU A 362 -8.64 2.46 45.67
C LEU A 362 -7.40 3.12 46.25
N GLU A 363 -7.46 4.44 46.45
CA GLU A 363 -6.42 5.16 47.20
C GLU A 363 -6.76 5.15 48.70
N THR A 364 -5.83 4.68 49.52
CA THR A 364 -6.00 4.59 50.97
C THR A 364 -4.84 5.28 51.70
N GLN A 365 -5.09 5.79 52.90
CA GLN A 365 -4.04 6.39 53.72
C GLN A 365 -3.55 5.39 54.77
N CYS A 366 -2.23 5.15 54.82
CA CYS A 366 -1.62 4.29 55.82
C CYS A 366 -1.77 4.89 57.22
N THR A 367 -2.30 4.13 58.18
CA THR A 367 -2.43 4.57 59.57
C THR A 367 -1.09 4.67 60.31
N ASN A 368 -0.03 4.00 59.80
CA ASN A 368 1.28 3.97 60.45
C ASN A 368 2.20 5.13 60.05
N CYS A 369 2.19 5.52 58.77
CA CYS A 369 3.11 6.55 58.24
C CYS A 369 2.42 7.66 57.44
N LEU A 370 1.08 7.65 57.41
CA LEU A 370 0.22 8.63 56.73
C LEU A 370 0.41 8.73 55.21
N ASN A 371 1.24 7.86 54.62
CA ASN A 371 1.47 7.80 53.19
C ASN A 371 0.21 7.32 52.45
N ARG A 372 -0.06 7.89 51.29
CA ARG A 372 -1.12 7.43 50.39
C ARG A 372 -0.63 6.22 49.61
N ASN A 373 -1.36 5.12 49.70
CA ASN A 373 -1.18 3.93 48.88
C ASN A 373 -2.30 3.85 47.86
N TRP A 374 -2.06 3.10 46.81
CA TRP A 374 -3.07 2.77 45.81
C TRP A 374 -2.97 1.29 45.50
N ASP A 375 -4.09 0.60 45.61
CA ASP A 375 -4.19 -0.84 45.44
C ASP A 375 -5.32 -1.16 44.46
N THR A 376 -5.05 -2.09 43.54
CA THR A 376 -6.01 -2.59 42.56
C THR A 376 -7.10 -3.39 43.25
N VAL A 377 -8.29 -3.48 42.63
CA VAL A 377 -9.45 -4.19 43.20
C VAL A 377 -9.12 -5.64 43.60
N ASP A 378 -8.35 -6.36 42.80
CA ASP A 378 -7.91 -7.74 43.04
C ASP A 378 -6.96 -7.89 44.24
N ARG A 379 -6.38 -6.79 44.72
CA ARG A 379 -5.47 -6.75 45.87
C ARG A 379 -6.10 -6.15 47.13
N LEU A 380 -7.38 -5.76 47.07
CA LEU A 380 -8.08 -5.24 48.24
C LEU A 380 -8.45 -6.39 49.19
N GLY A 381 -8.21 -6.17 50.48
CA GLY A 381 -8.62 -7.06 51.57
C GLY A 381 -8.85 -6.25 52.84
N TYR A 382 -9.22 -6.92 53.94
CA TYR A 382 -9.42 -6.24 55.23
C TYR A 382 -8.14 -5.71 55.88
N SER A 383 -6.97 -6.18 55.41
CA SER A 383 -5.64 -5.70 55.80
C SER A 383 -4.83 -5.38 54.55
N LEU A 384 -4.22 -4.20 54.51
CA LEU A 384 -3.43 -3.70 53.38
C LEU A 384 -1.97 -3.51 53.80
N THR A 385 -1.03 -3.72 52.87
CA THR A 385 0.40 -3.49 53.09
C THR A 385 0.80 -2.12 52.55
N CYS A 386 1.36 -1.25 53.39
CA CYS A 386 1.81 0.06 52.92
C CYS A 386 3.09 -0.08 52.07
N LYS A 387 3.09 0.45 50.84
CA LYS A 387 4.25 0.38 49.92
C LYS A 387 5.46 1.18 50.39
N ARG A 388 5.29 2.10 51.34
CA ARG A 388 6.37 2.94 51.90
C ARG A 388 6.99 2.39 53.17
N CYS A 389 6.18 2.04 54.18
CA CYS A 389 6.72 1.55 55.46
C CYS A 389 6.64 0.02 55.59
N LEU A 390 6.08 -0.68 54.60
CA LEU A 390 5.93 -2.14 54.52
C LEU A 390 5.10 -2.77 55.65
N LYS A 391 4.50 -1.96 56.54
CA LYS A 391 3.61 -2.43 57.62
C LYS A 391 2.20 -2.65 57.12
N LEU A 392 1.54 -3.65 57.71
CA LEU A 392 0.12 -3.88 57.56
C LEU A 392 -0.68 -2.77 58.26
N TYR A 393 -1.81 -2.37 57.67
CA TYR A 393 -2.79 -1.48 58.27
C TYR A 393 -4.22 -1.92 57.91
N PRO A 394 -5.20 -1.66 58.78
CA PRO A 394 -6.57 -2.06 58.51
C PRO A 394 -7.17 -1.27 57.36
N PHE A 395 -7.99 -1.93 56.54
CA PHE A 395 -8.81 -1.26 55.54
C PHE A 395 -9.79 -0.29 56.23
N PRO A 396 -9.97 0.95 55.73
CA PRO A 396 -10.82 1.95 56.37
C PRO A 396 -12.32 1.65 56.17
N GLN A 397 -12.88 0.73 56.96
CA GLN A 397 -14.28 0.28 56.86
C GLN A 397 -15.31 1.31 57.34
N GLY A 398 -14.95 2.16 58.31
CA GLY A 398 -15.87 3.11 58.96
C GLY A 398 -15.71 4.58 58.54
N ALA A 399 -14.88 4.87 57.53
CA ALA A 399 -14.62 6.25 57.12
C ALA A 399 -15.84 6.81 56.35
N THR A 400 -16.58 7.75 56.94
CA THR A 400 -17.79 8.38 56.36
C THR A 400 -17.52 9.28 55.13
N THR A 401 -16.26 9.39 54.70
CA THR A 401 -15.88 10.02 53.42
C THR A 401 -15.59 8.96 52.36
N THR A 402 -16.47 7.96 52.19
CA THR A 402 -16.33 6.88 51.18
C THR A 402 -16.40 7.37 49.73
N GLY A 403 -16.85 8.61 49.48
CA GLY A 403 -16.67 9.29 48.19
C GLY A 403 -15.20 9.57 47.82
N ARG A 404 -14.27 9.39 48.78
CA ARG A 404 -12.84 9.50 48.57
C ARG A 404 -12.28 8.19 47.98
N LEU A 405 -12.06 8.25 46.66
CA LEU A 405 -10.84 7.76 45.98
C LEU A 405 -10.90 6.41 45.24
N TRP A 406 -12.08 5.97 44.77
CA TRP A 406 -12.07 5.07 43.61
C TRP A 406 -11.47 5.80 42.41
N THR A 407 -10.39 5.23 41.88
CA THR A 407 -9.59 5.86 40.83
C THR A 407 -9.13 4.82 39.83
N TYR A 408 -8.91 5.27 38.60
CA TYR A 408 -8.25 4.49 37.58
C TYR A 408 -6.75 4.79 37.58
N ARG A 409 -5.93 3.79 37.29
CA ARG A 409 -4.54 3.95 36.82
C ARG A 409 -4.38 3.32 35.46
N VAL A 410 -3.49 3.87 34.64
CA VAL A 410 -3.04 3.20 33.41
C VAL A 410 -2.22 1.98 33.76
N ALA A 411 -2.30 0.92 32.95
CA ALA A 411 -1.67 -0.36 33.22
C ALA A 411 -0.85 -0.88 32.03
N GLY A 412 0.07 -1.81 32.33
CA GLY A 412 0.90 -2.47 31.32
C GLY A 412 1.64 -1.48 30.41
N PRO A 413 1.63 -1.68 29.09
CA PRO A 413 2.37 -0.82 28.15
C PRO A 413 1.83 0.62 28.10
N PHE A 414 0.58 0.85 28.52
CA PHE A 414 0.00 2.20 28.58
C PHE A 414 0.54 3.05 29.75
N SER A 415 1.20 2.43 30.73
CA SER A 415 1.82 3.10 31.88
C SER A 415 3.23 3.63 31.61
N VAL A 416 3.76 3.38 30.40
CA VAL A 416 5.07 3.85 29.97
C VAL A 416 5.02 5.34 29.61
N GLN A 417 6.05 6.06 30.04
CA GLN A 417 6.23 7.50 29.84
C GLN A 417 6.43 7.93 28.40
N ASP A 418 6.43 9.25 28.20
CA ASP A 418 6.70 9.90 26.92
C ASP A 418 5.82 9.33 25.81
N TYR A 419 4.52 9.24 26.11
CA TYR A 419 3.50 8.68 25.22
C TYR A 419 3.86 7.25 24.79
N ALA A 420 4.19 6.42 25.77
CA ALA A 420 4.68 5.05 25.61
C ALA A 420 5.95 4.97 24.73
N LYS A 421 6.95 5.81 25.02
CA LYS A 421 8.19 5.98 24.24
C LYS A 421 7.90 6.25 22.75
N GLY A 422 6.87 7.04 22.45
CA GLY A 422 6.47 7.35 21.08
C GLY A 422 5.56 6.30 20.41
N ALA A 423 5.27 5.16 21.05
CA ALA A 423 4.50 4.08 20.45
C ALA A 423 3.10 4.49 19.98
N TYR A 424 2.43 5.41 20.68
CA TYR A 424 1.11 5.89 20.26
C TYR A 424 1.12 6.54 18.87
N GLY A 425 2.18 7.28 18.53
CA GLY A 425 2.31 7.90 17.21
C GLY A 425 2.40 6.85 16.10
N ALA A 426 3.24 5.82 16.29
CA ALA A 426 3.41 4.73 15.32
C ALA A 426 2.13 3.91 15.12
N VAL A 427 1.46 3.55 16.23
CA VAL A 427 0.21 2.78 16.21
C VAL A 427 -0.92 3.53 15.49
N LEU A 428 -1.06 4.83 15.77
CA LEU A 428 -2.09 5.65 15.10
C LEU A 428 -1.75 5.89 13.63
N ALA A 429 -0.48 6.02 13.27
CA ALA A 429 -0.06 6.12 11.88
C ALA A 429 -0.40 4.85 11.08
N LEU A 430 -0.08 3.68 11.62
CA LEU A 430 -0.44 2.39 11.01
C LEU A 430 -1.96 2.23 10.85
N GLN A 431 -2.73 2.62 11.87
CA GLN A 431 -4.19 2.64 11.79
C GLN A 431 -4.66 3.55 10.65
N THR A 432 -4.18 4.79 10.59
CA THR A 432 -4.56 5.74 9.54
C THR A 432 -4.21 5.19 8.15
N ILE A 433 -3.01 4.63 7.97
CA ILE A 433 -2.56 4.01 6.73
C ILE A 433 -3.46 2.83 6.32
N SER A 434 -3.84 1.98 7.28
CA SER A 434 -4.70 0.80 7.02
C SER A 434 -6.08 1.18 6.47
N GLU A 435 -6.53 2.39 6.76
CA GLU A 435 -7.83 2.92 6.35
C GLU A 435 -7.74 3.81 5.11
N LEU A 436 -6.53 4.10 4.61
CA LEU A 436 -6.39 4.83 3.34
C LEU A 436 -6.85 3.91 2.20
N VAL A 437 -7.88 4.34 1.46
CA VAL A 437 -8.30 3.76 0.16
C VAL A 437 -8.87 2.35 0.25
N SER A 438 -8.86 1.73 1.42
CA SER A 438 -9.29 0.35 1.65
C SER A 438 -10.55 0.32 2.52
N HIS A 439 -11.60 -0.32 2.00
CA HIS A 439 -12.79 -0.71 2.76
C HIS A 439 -12.50 -1.94 3.65
N PHE A 440 -11.48 -2.73 3.29
CA PHE A 440 -11.08 -4.00 3.89
C PHE A 440 -9.59 -3.99 4.27
N ARG A 441 -9.17 -3.05 5.13
CA ARG A 441 -7.84 -2.96 5.79
C ARG A 441 -6.73 -3.84 5.21
N SER A 442 -6.34 -3.55 3.97
CA SER A 442 -5.32 -4.31 3.24
C SER A 442 -3.93 -3.83 3.62
N ILE A 443 -3.48 -4.20 4.84
CA ILE A 443 -2.15 -3.87 5.36
C ILE A 443 -1.48 -5.08 6.03
N ASN A 444 -0.19 -5.27 5.79
CA ASN A 444 0.71 -6.01 6.69
C ASN A 444 1.64 -4.98 7.34
N PHE A 445 1.93 -5.10 8.63
CA PHE A 445 2.82 -4.15 9.30
C PHE A 445 3.69 -4.78 10.39
N VAL A 446 4.72 -4.03 10.76
CA VAL A 446 5.56 -4.27 11.94
C VAL A 446 5.86 -2.93 12.61
N THR A 447 5.85 -2.91 13.94
CA THR A 447 6.18 -1.75 14.77
C THR A 447 7.68 -1.66 15.02
N ALA A 448 8.15 -0.48 15.43
CA ALA A 448 9.55 -0.05 15.48
C ALA A 448 10.63 -1.13 15.34
N VAL A 449 11.38 -1.03 14.25
CA VAL A 449 12.36 -2.02 13.80
C VAL A 449 13.75 -1.39 13.76
N GLU A 450 14.70 -2.02 14.44
CA GLU A 450 16.12 -1.76 14.27
C GLU A 450 16.63 -2.55 13.06
N LEU A 451 17.18 -1.83 12.10
CA LEU A 451 17.71 -2.35 10.84
C LEU A 451 19.24 -2.24 10.87
N GLY A 452 19.91 -3.39 10.80
CA GLY A 452 21.34 -3.50 10.57
C GLY A 452 21.65 -3.39 9.07
N LEU A 453 22.41 -2.38 8.69
CA LEU A 453 22.89 -2.15 7.33
C LEU A 453 24.38 -1.79 7.35
N ASP A 454 25.23 -2.62 6.76
CA ASP A 454 26.67 -2.36 6.60
C ASP A 454 27.36 -1.93 7.92
N GLY A 455 27.01 -2.59 9.02
CA GLY A 455 27.52 -2.29 10.37
C GLY A 455 26.90 -1.05 11.04
N ARG A 456 26.01 -0.34 10.37
CA ARG A 456 25.20 0.76 10.93
C ARG A 456 23.83 0.27 11.37
N ARG A 457 23.28 0.92 12.38
CA ARG A 457 21.92 0.67 12.87
C ARG A 457 21.05 1.85 12.49
N ILE A 458 19.96 1.57 11.79
CA ILE A 458 18.95 2.54 11.37
C ILE A 458 17.63 2.07 11.97
N GLU A 459 16.91 2.96 12.65
CA GLU A 459 15.59 2.66 13.19
C GLU A 459 14.50 3.25 12.29
N ALA A 460 13.44 2.49 12.06
CA ALA A 460 12.17 2.94 11.51
C ALA A 460 11.06 2.66 12.53
N ASP A 461 10.22 3.64 12.84
CA ASP A 461 9.19 3.52 13.89
C ASP A 461 8.06 2.56 13.50
N TYR A 462 7.85 2.37 12.20
CA TYR A 462 7.00 1.32 11.65
C TYR A 462 7.34 1.06 10.18
N ILE A 463 7.04 -0.16 9.72
CA ILE A 463 7.13 -0.57 8.32
C ILE A 463 5.83 -1.26 7.95
N ALA A 464 5.29 -0.96 6.76
CA ALA A 464 4.07 -1.58 6.29
C ALA A 464 4.10 -1.90 4.79
N PHE A 465 3.42 -2.98 4.42
CA PHE A 465 2.93 -3.21 3.07
C PHE A 465 1.47 -2.80 3.01
N HIS A 466 1.15 -1.84 2.14
CA HIS A 466 -0.21 -1.42 1.86
C HIS A 466 -0.61 -1.82 0.45
N GLN A 467 -1.77 -2.44 0.31
CA GLN A 467 -2.34 -2.79 -0.98
C GLN A 467 -3.72 -2.14 -1.09
N ALA A 468 -4.05 -1.52 -2.22
CA ALA A 468 -5.38 -0.98 -2.44
C ALA A 468 -6.40 -2.12 -2.63
N ASP A 469 -7.64 -1.91 -2.19
CA ASP A 469 -8.70 -2.91 -2.37
C ASP A 469 -9.08 -3.08 -3.85
N ALA A 470 -9.56 -4.28 -4.16
CA ALA A 470 -9.71 -4.87 -5.48
C ALA A 470 -10.81 -4.27 -6.39
N PHE A 471 -10.73 -2.97 -6.67
CA PHE A 471 -11.39 -2.40 -7.88
C PHE A 471 -10.45 -2.34 -9.08
N ASP A 472 -9.15 -2.57 -8.90
CA ASP A 472 -8.19 -2.71 -9.98
C ASP A 472 -7.23 -3.90 -9.75
N SER A 473 -6.48 -4.26 -10.80
CA SER A 473 -5.39 -5.23 -10.81
C SER A 473 -4.55 -5.06 -9.53
N GLN A 474 -4.31 -6.15 -8.79
CA GLN A 474 -3.38 -6.08 -7.67
C GLN A 474 -2.02 -5.66 -8.25
N TYR A 475 -1.40 -4.64 -7.69
CA TYR A 475 -0.02 -4.28 -8.00
C TYR A 475 0.88 -4.71 -6.85
N ASP A 476 2.19 -4.72 -7.11
CA ASP A 476 3.20 -4.93 -6.08
C ASP A 476 2.90 -3.95 -4.92
N PRO A 477 2.78 -4.43 -3.67
CA PRO A 477 2.34 -3.61 -2.55
C PRO A 477 3.22 -2.38 -2.35
N ASN A 478 2.60 -1.30 -1.88
CA ASN A 478 3.32 -0.10 -1.48
C ASN A 478 4.08 -0.39 -0.18
N LEU A 479 5.41 -0.37 -0.26
CA LEU A 479 6.26 -0.35 0.94
C LEU A 479 6.24 1.04 1.56
N ILE A 480 5.86 1.11 2.83
CA ILE A 480 5.82 2.34 3.63
C ILE A 480 6.84 2.22 4.76
N LEU A 481 7.71 3.23 4.85
CA LEU A 481 8.74 3.38 5.88
C LEU A 481 8.42 4.62 6.70
N GLY A 482 8.14 4.41 7.99
CA GLY A 482 7.54 5.41 8.86
C GLY A 482 8.48 5.99 9.90
N GLU A 483 8.39 7.30 10.09
CA GLU A 483 8.85 8.02 11.28
C GLU A 483 7.63 8.66 11.95
N ALA A 484 7.42 8.40 13.24
CA ALA A 484 6.31 8.90 14.04
C ALA A 484 6.82 9.61 15.30
N LYS A 485 6.29 10.81 15.54
CA LYS A 485 6.48 11.55 16.79
C LYS A 485 5.15 11.75 17.49
N SER A 486 5.14 11.48 18.79
CA SER A 486 4.00 11.79 19.68
C SER A 486 3.90 13.31 19.94
N PHE A 487 3.23 13.74 21.00
CA PHE A 487 3.18 15.16 21.37
C PHE A 487 4.53 15.62 21.94
N GLY A 488 4.86 16.90 21.72
CA GLY A 488 6.00 17.57 22.33
C GLY A 488 5.99 19.07 22.04
N GLN A 489 6.90 19.80 22.69
CA GLN A 489 7.11 21.23 22.46
C GLN A 489 8.26 21.43 21.47
N GLY A 490 8.18 22.49 20.65
CA GLY A 490 9.22 22.81 19.66
C GLY A 490 9.21 21.88 18.44
N ASP A 491 10.38 21.75 17.82
CA ASP A 491 10.58 20.92 16.63
C ASP A 491 10.70 19.45 17.03
N LEU A 492 9.79 18.62 16.50
CA LEU A 492 9.75 17.17 16.71
C LEU A 492 10.50 16.42 15.62
N ILE A 493 10.57 17.00 14.42
CA ILE A 493 11.30 16.42 13.29
C ILE A 493 12.68 17.06 13.20
N GLU A 494 13.71 16.26 13.40
CA GLU A 494 15.09 16.71 13.41
C GLU A 494 15.83 16.36 12.11
N PRO A 495 16.97 17.02 11.80
CA PRO A 495 17.79 16.69 10.64
C PRO A 495 18.24 15.22 10.59
N LYS A 496 18.46 14.58 11.76
CA LYS A 496 18.82 13.16 11.85
C LYS A 496 17.70 12.24 11.36
N ASP A 497 16.44 12.61 11.58
CA ASP A 497 15.28 11.85 11.12
C ASP A 497 15.19 11.90 9.59
N ILE A 498 15.42 13.08 9.01
CA ILE A 498 15.49 13.27 7.56
C ILE A 498 16.65 12.49 6.94
N ALA A 499 17.80 12.40 7.62
CA ALA A 499 18.93 11.62 7.15
C ALA A 499 18.60 10.11 7.13
N ARG A 500 18.02 9.58 8.23
CA ARG A 500 17.56 8.18 8.32
C ARG A 500 16.57 7.83 7.21
N LEU A 501 15.56 8.68 6.99
CA LEU A 501 14.58 8.48 5.92
C LEU A 501 15.21 8.47 4.52
N LYS A 502 16.24 9.29 4.29
CA LYS A 502 16.98 9.28 3.01
C LYS A 502 17.79 8.00 2.81
N ASP A 503 18.42 7.49 3.86
CA ASP A 503 19.19 6.25 3.80
C ASP A 503 18.26 5.07 3.46
N LEU A 504 17.10 5.00 4.13
CA LEU A 504 16.04 4.04 3.83
C LEU A 504 15.51 4.17 2.40
N ALA A 505 15.26 5.41 1.94
CA ALA A 505 14.78 5.70 0.60
C ALA A 505 15.76 5.26 -0.51
N LEU A 506 17.07 5.37 -0.26
CA LEU A 506 18.11 4.91 -1.18
C LEU A 506 18.13 3.38 -1.28
N ARG A 507 17.85 2.66 -0.19
CA ARG A 507 17.76 1.19 -0.19
C ARG A 507 16.48 0.69 -0.86
N PHE A 508 15.39 1.42 -0.69
CA PHE A 508 14.08 1.06 -1.24
C PHE A 508 13.54 2.15 -2.18
N PRO A 509 14.07 2.25 -3.42
CA PRO A 509 13.48 3.13 -4.42
C PRO A 509 12.00 2.82 -4.65
N GLY A 510 11.18 3.85 -4.83
CA GLY A 510 9.74 3.74 -5.06
C GLY A 510 8.90 3.63 -3.79
N SER A 511 9.50 3.43 -2.62
CA SER A 511 8.78 3.38 -1.34
C SER A 511 8.15 4.72 -0.95
N TYR A 512 7.20 4.66 -0.02
CA TYR A 512 6.62 5.80 0.66
C TYR A 512 7.39 6.07 1.96
N LEU A 513 7.79 7.31 2.16
CA LEU A 513 8.35 7.82 3.40
C LEU A 513 7.24 8.54 4.15
N ALA A 514 6.73 7.93 5.21
CA ALA A 514 5.67 8.49 6.02
C ALA A 514 6.27 9.26 7.20
N VAL A 515 5.89 10.53 7.35
CA VAL A 515 6.25 11.36 8.51
C VAL A 515 4.97 11.72 9.24
N SER A 516 4.87 11.25 10.48
CA SER A 516 3.65 11.32 11.29
C SER A 516 3.91 12.10 12.58
N VAL A 517 3.08 13.09 12.90
CA VAL A 517 3.16 13.85 14.16
C VAL A 517 1.78 13.95 14.81
N LEU A 518 1.67 13.75 16.13
CA LEU A 518 0.38 13.90 16.83
C LEU A 518 -0.06 15.36 17.02
N ARG A 519 0.82 16.33 16.72
CA ARG A 519 0.45 17.75 16.63
C ARG A 519 -0.32 18.00 15.35
N ASN A 520 -1.28 18.92 15.36
CA ASN A 520 -2.11 19.23 14.20
C ASN A 520 -1.34 19.86 13.03
N GLU A 521 -0.19 20.47 13.29
CA GLU A 521 0.59 21.18 12.28
C GLU A 521 2.09 20.95 12.47
N PHE A 522 2.85 21.07 11.37
CA PHE A 522 4.30 21.17 11.42
C PHE A 522 4.75 22.61 11.71
N THR A 523 5.84 22.77 12.45
CA THR A 523 6.48 24.10 12.63
C THR A 523 7.10 24.59 11.33
N ASP A 524 7.46 25.88 11.25
CA ASP A 524 8.12 26.41 10.05
C ASP A 524 9.50 25.80 9.81
N THR A 525 10.24 25.49 10.87
CA THR A 525 11.53 24.79 10.78
C THR A 525 11.36 23.38 10.21
N GLU A 526 10.38 22.62 10.72
CA GLU A 526 10.05 21.30 10.22
C GLU A 526 9.57 21.35 8.77
N LYS A 527 8.68 22.30 8.42
CA LYS A 527 8.24 22.51 7.04
C LYS A 527 9.43 22.78 6.12
N ALA A 528 10.42 23.55 6.57
CA ALA A 528 11.63 23.80 5.77
C ALA A 528 12.46 22.52 5.55
N LEU A 529 12.61 21.67 6.58
CA LEU A 529 13.27 20.36 6.46
C LEU A 529 12.51 19.40 5.54
N LEU A 530 11.19 19.30 5.71
CA LEU A 530 10.33 18.43 4.91
C LEU A 530 10.26 18.88 3.45
N ARG A 531 10.21 20.19 3.15
CA ARG A 531 10.31 20.70 1.79
C ARG A 531 11.63 20.30 1.12
N LYS A 532 12.75 20.30 1.87
CA LYS A 532 14.05 19.82 1.36
C LYS A 532 14.01 18.32 1.08
N LEU A 533 13.37 17.52 1.94
CA LEU A 533 13.16 16.09 1.71
C LEU A 533 12.33 15.85 0.44
N VAL A 534 11.15 16.46 0.32
CA VAL A 534 10.25 16.31 -0.84
C VAL A 534 10.95 16.68 -2.16
N ARG A 535 11.67 17.80 -2.21
CA ARG A 535 12.45 18.16 -3.42
C ARG A 535 13.51 17.12 -3.76
N TRP A 536 14.14 16.52 -2.75
CA TRP A 536 15.12 15.47 -2.96
C TRP A 536 14.48 14.17 -3.46
N THR A 537 13.31 13.79 -2.93
CA THR A 537 12.58 12.58 -3.37
C THR A 537 11.93 12.73 -4.74
N ARG A 538 11.60 13.96 -5.16
CA ARG A 538 11.05 14.27 -6.50
C ARG A 538 12.06 14.15 -7.66
N LYS A 539 13.33 13.80 -7.38
CA LYS A 539 14.24 13.37 -8.45
C LYS A 539 13.64 12.18 -9.18
N LEU A 540 13.80 12.12 -10.51
CA LEU A 540 13.19 11.05 -11.31
C LEU A 540 13.71 9.67 -10.89
N GLY A 541 12.77 8.79 -10.58
CA GLY A 541 13.00 7.35 -10.44
C GLY A 541 13.10 6.65 -11.79
N VAL A 542 13.31 5.34 -11.75
CA VAL A 542 13.44 4.49 -12.94
C VAL A 542 12.14 4.45 -13.76
N ASP A 543 11.00 4.60 -13.11
CA ASP A 543 9.66 4.60 -13.73
C ASP A 543 9.20 5.99 -14.23
N GLY A 544 10.07 7.00 -14.15
CA GLY A 544 9.73 8.38 -14.53
C GLY A 544 8.87 9.13 -13.51
N GLY A 545 8.47 8.48 -12.41
CA GLY A 545 7.86 9.11 -11.24
C GLY A 545 8.91 9.72 -10.29
N PRO A 546 8.49 10.20 -9.11
CA PRO A 546 9.44 10.58 -8.07
C PRO A 546 10.19 9.33 -7.56
N ARG A 547 11.45 9.50 -7.16
CA ARG A 547 12.30 8.45 -6.59
C ARG A 547 11.63 7.75 -5.43
N ASN A 548 11.03 8.53 -4.52
CA ASN A 548 10.24 8.06 -3.40
C ASN A 548 9.06 9.02 -3.21
N ARG A 549 8.00 8.55 -2.58
CA ARG A 549 6.84 9.39 -2.23
C ARG A 549 6.93 9.79 -0.77
N VAL A 550 6.39 10.95 -0.43
CA VAL A 550 6.34 11.42 0.97
C VAL A 550 4.89 11.53 1.37
N LEU A 551 4.52 10.89 2.48
CA LEU A 551 3.20 10.97 3.07
C LEU A 551 3.32 11.72 4.40
N LEU A 552 2.58 12.81 4.54
CA LEU A 552 2.59 13.63 5.75
C LEU A 552 1.28 13.44 6.50
N LEU A 553 1.37 13.06 7.78
CA LEU A 553 0.21 12.85 8.64
C LEU A 553 0.39 13.69 9.91
N THR A 554 -0.58 14.52 10.23
CA THR A 554 -0.61 15.31 11.46
C THR A 554 -1.73 14.80 12.38
N GLY A 555 -1.91 15.43 13.54
CA GLY A 555 -3.01 15.16 14.45
C GLY A 555 -4.39 15.23 13.77
N TYR A 556 -4.53 16.01 12.68
CA TYR A 556 -5.74 16.05 11.87
C TYR A 556 -6.06 14.70 11.23
N GLU A 557 -5.08 14.03 10.62
CA GLU A 557 -5.28 12.71 10.00
C GLU A 557 -5.17 11.53 10.98
N LEU A 558 -4.36 11.67 12.05
CA LEU A 558 -4.05 10.58 12.99
C LEU A 558 -5.09 10.40 14.10
N LEU A 559 -5.82 11.46 14.47
CA LEU A 559 -6.82 11.44 15.55
C LEU A 559 -8.27 11.48 15.02
N ARG A 560 -8.46 11.26 13.72
CA ARG A 560 -9.78 11.23 13.09
C ARG A 560 -10.60 10.05 13.60
N GLN A 561 -11.90 10.28 13.76
CA GLN A 561 -12.81 9.31 14.36
C GLN A 561 -13.49 8.45 13.28
N SER A 562 -12.79 7.44 12.75
CA SER A 562 -13.31 6.40 11.81
C SER A 562 -13.97 6.86 10.51
N GLU A 563 -14.06 8.16 10.25
CA GLU A 563 -14.58 8.73 9.00
C GLU A 563 -13.52 8.75 7.90
N PRO A 564 -13.90 8.67 6.61
CA PRO A 564 -12.96 8.81 5.51
C PRO A 564 -12.17 10.12 5.60
N ILE A 565 -10.89 10.08 5.20
CA ILE A 565 -10.00 11.25 5.25
C ILE A 565 -10.54 12.46 4.49
N SER A 566 -11.28 12.23 3.38
CA SER A 566 -11.99 13.26 2.62
C SER A 566 -12.98 14.04 3.48
N HIS A 567 -13.71 13.36 4.36
CA HIS A 567 -14.65 14.00 5.27
C HIS A 567 -13.92 14.88 6.28
N THR A 568 -12.86 14.35 6.92
CA THR A 568 -12.03 15.11 7.86
C THR A 568 -11.47 16.39 7.21
N TRP A 569 -10.93 16.28 5.99
CA TRP A 569 -10.41 17.45 5.28
C TRP A 569 -11.50 18.45 4.88
N LYS A 570 -12.70 17.98 4.54
CA LYS A 570 -13.85 18.84 4.26
C LYS A 570 -14.28 19.62 5.49
N GLU A 571 -14.36 18.98 6.66
CA GLU A 571 -14.76 19.63 7.92
C GLU A 571 -13.74 20.66 8.41
N LEU A 572 -12.45 20.38 8.23
CA LEU A 572 -11.39 21.33 8.58
C LEU A 572 -11.45 22.63 7.76
N GLY A 573 -12.02 22.58 6.55
CA GLY A 573 -12.16 23.75 5.69
C GLY A 573 -10.83 24.29 5.16
N GLY A 574 -10.89 25.50 4.62
CA GLY A 574 -9.73 26.20 4.04
C GLY A 574 -8.97 25.34 3.04
N ARG A 575 -7.65 25.29 3.18
CA ARG A 575 -6.78 24.51 2.28
C ARG A 575 -7.05 23.01 2.32
N HIS A 576 -7.54 22.46 3.42
CA HIS A 576 -7.82 21.01 3.49
C HIS A 576 -9.01 20.64 2.59
N ALA A 577 -10.07 21.45 2.61
CA ALA A 577 -11.29 21.18 1.85
C ALA A 577 -11.07 21.17 0.33
N GLU A 578 -10.07 21.91 -0.18
CA GLU A 578 -9.66 21.90 -1.59
C GLU A 578 -9.23 20.51 -2.09
N PHE A 579 -8.82 19.62 -1.19
CA PHE A 579 -8.34 18.26 -1.50
C PHE A 579 -9.30 17.17 -1.00
N SER A 580 -10.53 17.52 -0.63
CA SER A 580 -11.51 16.58 -0.07
C SER A 580 -12.24 15.72 -1.12
N ASP A 581 -12.05 16.00 -2.42
CA ASP A 581 -12.71 15.26 -3.48
C ASP A 581 -12.11 13.85 -3.72
N PHE A 582 -12.79 13.08 -4.57
CA PHE A 582 -12.38 11.72 -4.91
C PHE A 582 -11.01 11.67 -5.61
N HIS A 583 -10.67 12.60 -6.50
CA HIS A 583 -9.40 12.57 -7.24
C HIS A 583 -8.19 12.73 -6.30
N HIS A 584 -8.35 13.46 -5.22
CA HIS A 584 -7.30 13.63 -4.20
C HIS A 584 -7.25 12.50 -3.17
N THR A 585 -8.30 11.67 -3.09
CA THR A 585 -8.45 10.64 -2.05
C THR A 585 -8.61 9.20 -2.58
N GLU A 586 -8.62 9.00 -3.90
CA GLU A 586 -8.79 7.68 -4.56
C GLU A 586 -7.61 6.73 -4.38
N SER A 587 -6.42 7.22 -4.01
CA SER A 587 -5.21 6.40 -3.89
C SER A 587 -4.24 6.95 -2.86
N ILE A 588 -3.39 6.08 -2.28
CA ILE A 588 -2.34 6.54 -1.35
C ILE A 588 -1.35 7.48 -2.05
N ARG A 589 -1.20 7.36 -3.39
CA ARG A 589 -0.43 8.30 -4.21
C ARG A 589 -1.04 9.70 -4.19
N THR A 590 -2.35 9.82 -4.46
CA THR A 590 -3.04 11.12 -4.52
C THR A 590 -3.15 11.74 -3.14
N ILE A 591 -3.38 10.93 -2.10
CA ILE A 591 -3.37 11.37 -0.70
C ILE A 591 -1.98 11.89 -0.29
N ALA A 592 -0.90 11.21 -0.71
CA ALA A 592 0.47 11.67 -0.42
C ALA A 592 0.75 13.05 -1.05
N GLU A 593 0.42 13.25 -2.32
CA GLU A 593 0.57 14.57 -2.98
C GLU A 593 -0.34 15.64 -2.36
N ALA A 594 -1.59 15.29 -2.01
CA ALA A 594 -2.49 16.19 -1.30
C ALA A 594 -1.93 16.60 0.07
N SER A 595 -1.39 15.64 0.85
CA SER A 595 -0.79 15.93 2.16
C SER A 595 0.41 16.87 2.06
N ILE A 596 1.24 16.73 1.02
CA ILE A 596 2.35 17.65 0.73
C ILE A 596 1.80 19.04 0.40
N ALA A 597 0.76 19.11 -0.43
CA ALA A 597 0.15 20.38 -0.80
C ALA A 597 -0.46 21.08 0.41
N ILE A 598 -1.24 20.38 1.23
CA ILE A 598 -1.88 20.88 2.45
C ILE A 598 -0.82 21.39 3.44
N HIS A 599 0.13 20.53 3.82
CA HIS A 599 1.01 20.79 4.96
C HIS A 599 2.25 21.64 4.62
N LEU A 600 2.74 21.56 3.37
CA LEU A 600 3.97 22.25 2.95
C LEU A 600 3.74 23.38 1.96
N GLY A 601 2.54 23.52 1.39
CA GLY A 601 2.27 24.55 0.41
C GLY A 601 2.87 24.29 -0.98
N MET A 602 3.29 23.05 -1.28
CA MET A 602 3.99 22.71 -2.51
C MET A 602 3.02 22.24 -3.61
N PRO A 603 3.27 22.57 -4.89
CA PRO A 603 2.49 22.02 -6.01
C PRO A 603 2.70 20.51 -6.15
N SER A 604 1.80 19.81 -6.85
CA SER A 604 1.96 18.39 -7.15
C SER A 604 3.20 18.13 -8.03
N PHE A 605 3.76 16.93 -7.92
CA PHE A 605 4.87 16.50 -8.77
C PHE A 605 4.56 16.67 -10.26
N GLU A 606 3.37 16.27 -10.70
CA GLU A 606 2.90 16.37 -12.09
C GLU A 606 2.84 17.82 -12.56
N SER A 607 2.36 18.75 -11.72
CA SER A 607 2.31 20.17 -12.03
C SER A 607 3.72 20.76 -12.21
N GLU A 608 4.67 20.41 -11.34
CA GLU A 608 6.07 20.82 -11.47
C GLU A 608 6.69 20.27 -12.76
N ARG A 609 6.40 19.01 -13.09
CA ARG A 609 6.88 18.34 -14.30
C ARG A 609 6.33 19.00 -15.56
N HIS A 610 5.04 19.30 -15.59
CA HIS A 610 4.39 19.96 -16.71
C HIS A 610 4.96 21.37 -16.92
N ALA A 611 5.14 22.14 -15.85
CA ALA A 611 5.76 23.47 -15.92
C ALA A 611 7.24 23.42 -16.39
N ALA A 612 8.01 22.42 -15.96
CA ALA A 612 9.38 22.21 -16.43
C ALA A 612 9.42 21.78 -17.91
N TRP A 613 8.41 21.04 -18.38
CA TRP A 613 8.33 20.60 -19.77
C TRP A 613 8.00 21.75 -20.73
N GLY A 614 7.05 22.60 -20.37
CA GLY A 614 6.67 23.77 -21.17
C GLY A 614 7.81 24.75 -21.43
N LYS A 615 8.88 24.70 -20.63
CA LYS A 615 10.08 25.54 -20.77
C LYS A 615 11.14 24.96 -21.71
N ARG A 616 11.00 23.72 -22.21
CA ARG A 616 12.00 23.09 -23.09
C ARG A 616 11.75 23.43 -24.57
N PRO A 617 12.71 24.06 -25.28
CA PRO A 617 12.55 24.35 -26.70
C PRO A 617 12.50 23.04 -27.52
N ARG A 618 11.58 22.97 -28.49
CA ARG A 618 11.50 21.85 -29.45
C ARG A 618 12.73 21.91 -30.37
N LYS A 619 13.57 20.88 -30.34
CA LYS A 619 14.79 20.80 -31.18
C LYS A 619 14.52 20.65 -32.69
N ASN A 620 13.32 20.21 -33.09
CA ASN A 620 12.92 20.13 -34.50
C ASN A 620 11.39 20.26 -34.61
N PRO A 621 10.84 21.26 -35.32
CA PRO A 621 9.39 21.45 -35.49
C PRO A 621 8.74 20.39 -36.37
N ASN A 622 9.50 19.71 -37.24
CA ASN A 622 9.01 18.66 -38.15
C ASN A 622 9.21 17.24 -37.59
N ALA A 623 9.90 17.09 -36.46
CA ALA A 623 9.97 15.81 -35.77
C ALA A 623 8.62 15.56 -35.08
N PHE A 624 8.07 14.36 -35.26
CA PHE A 624 6.85 13.96 -34.55
C PHE A 624 7.00 14.22 -33.05
N PRO A 625 5.96 14.74 -32.38
CA PRO A 625 6.03 15.08 -30.96
C PRO A 625 6.37 13.83 -30.15
N ARG A 626 7.60 13.79 -29.61
CA ARG A 626 7.99 12.78 -28.63
C ARG A 626 7.31 13.14 -27.31
N ILE A 627 6.12 12.59 -27.07
CA ILE A 627 5.41 12.77 -25.81
C ILE A 627 6.21 12.03 -24.72
N PRO A 628 6.77 12.75 -23.75
CA PRO A 628 7.58 12.18 -22.68
C PRO A 628 6.69 11.94 -21.48
N GLY A 629 6.49 10.66 -21.18
CA GLY A 629 5.56 10.18 -20.17
C GLY A 629 5.13 8.74 -20.41
N GLN A 630 5.35 8.21 -21.63
CA GLN A 630 5.07 6.82 -21.98
C GLN A 630 6.31 5.93 -22.16
N TRP A 631 7.52 6.44 -21.90
CA TRP A 631 8.73 5.62 -22.05
C TRP A 631 9.70 5.84 -20.90
N GLY A 632 9.88 4.78 -20.12
CA GLY A 632 11.13 4.55 -19.41
C GLY A 632 12.27 4.53 -20.43
N ARG A 633 13.31 5.30 -20.12
CA ARG A 633 14.58 5.43 -20.85
C ARG A 633 14.52 6.14 -22.20
N THR A 634 14.96 7.40 -22.15
CA THR A 634 15.98 7.88 -23.08
C THR A 634 17.18 6.93 -23.00
N LEU A 635 17.28 5.94 -23.89
CA LEU A 635 18.55 5.27 -24.14
C LEU A 635 19.22 5.96 -25.31
N HIS A 636 20.31 6.67 -25.01
CA HIS A 636 21.51 6.54 -25.83
C HIS A 636 21.76 5.04 -26.00
N SER A 637 21.49 4.49 -27.17
CA SER A 637 22.12 3.25 -27.58
C SER A 637 23.59 3.58 -27.76
N ILE A 638 24.37 3.23 -26.74
CA ILE A 638 25.75 2.80 -26.91
C ILE A 638 25.69 1.71 -27.98
N SER A 639 26.18 2.05 -29.17
CA SER A 639 26.70 1.05 -30.12
C SER A 639 27.52 0.05 -29.33
N GLY A 640 27.24 -1.25 -29.50
CA GLY A 640 27.74 -2.33 -28.67
C GLY A 640 29.17 -2.12 -28.18
N THR A 641 29.36 -2.25 -26.87
CA THR A 641 30.65 -2.70 -26.35
C THR A 641 30.92 -4.05 -26.99
N ILE A 642 31.86 -4.03 -27.94
CA ILE A 642 32.55 -5.20 -28.47
C ILE A 642 32.93 -6.07 -27.26
N ALA A 643 32.44 -7.30 -27.24
CA ALA A 643 32.90 -8.30 -26.27
C ALA A 643 34.43 -8.42 -26.40
N PRO A 644 35.20 -8.42 -25.30
CA PRO A 644 36.61 -8.77 -25.40
C PRO A 644 36.70 -10.20 -25.92
N GLU A 645 37.40 -10.37 -27.04
CA GLU A 645 37.75 -11.65 -27.63
C GLU A 645 38.34 -12.58 -26.56
N ALA A 646 37.81 -13.79 -26.47
CA ALA A 646 38.42 -14.85 -25.70
C ALA A 646 39.83 -15.13 -26.27
N PRO A 647 40.88 -15.26 -25.43
CA PRO A 647 42.19 -15.63 -25.93
C PRO A 647 42.12 -17.06 -26.48
N GLY A 648 42.36 -17.18 -27.79
CA GLY A 648 42.39 -18.45 -28.49
C GLY A 648 43.43 -19.40 -27.92
N GLU A 649 43.00 -20.64 -27.72
CA GLU A 649 43.87 -21.81 -27.60
C GLU A 649 44.80 -21.86 -28.82
N LYS A 650 46.11 -21.71 -28.57
CA LYS A 650 47.11 -22.13 -29.53
C LYS A 650 47.29 -23.64 -29.39
N GLN A 651 46.99 -24.34 -30.48
CA GLN A 651 47.55 -25.68 -30.74
C GLN A 651 49.07 -25.55 -30.87
N ASN A 652 49.78 -26.11 -29.90
CA ASN A 652 50.93 -27.02 -30.06
C ASN A 652 51.36 -27.53 -28.69
#